data_AF-A0A7G5C013-F1
#
_entry.id   AF-A0A7G5C013-F1
#
_cell.length_a   1.000
_cell.length_b   1.000
_cell.length_c   1.000
_cell.angle_alpha   90.00
_cell.angle_beta   90.00
_cell.angle_gamma   90.00
#
_symmetry.space_group_name_H-M   'P 1'
#
loop_
_entity.id
_entity.type
_entity.pdbx_description
1 polymer ?
#
loop_
_entity_poly.entity_id
_entity_poly.type
_entity_poly.pdbx_seq_one_letter_code
_entity_poly.pdbx_strand_id
1 'polypeptide(L)'
;MKKAVHLFLIFTMVFSMFFGLETSKMASAATTTASASTFSWDNATVYFALTDRFLDGDSSNNHSYGRELDQNGNEYSGYKSKTGTFHGGDLKGLTTKINEGYFNDLGVNAIWITAPYEQIHGWVGGESFRHYAYHGYYTLDYTEIDKNMGTEADFKTFVDTAHTHGIRVVMDVVMNHAGYETLKDMSEFNFGQLANGWQNYYYNQPESAAHYNTYGNYVVDTDSSSWARWWGSDWVRVNKSGYTPCGSSDTEMCLSGLPDFKTGSSSTVGLPPILQTKWDNAKEAKEVAELNAYFSNTGKPRTPSNYINKWLTDWVREYGIDGFRVDTAKHVEQSVWKDLKTESVKALKEWKAANPTKKMDDLDFWMTGEVWGHGVGKSSYFSNGFDSLINFSFQSSTGNLNGLESIYSSYAASINTDPSFNMLSYMSSHDTSLYNRSNLINGGTSLLLLPGAVQIYYGDETGRQPSNSPGDQATRSDMNWSSINTSVLSHWQKLGQFRSNHIAVGAGSHKQLQTSPYAFSRTYSANGIDDKVAVAVGASGSTSINVSSVFVDGTTVRDFYTGYTAVVSGGKATFTAGTNGVILIEEVPTLNAKVSASPAGGSFSTDTKEITLYVRNAETGKYTLDGTDPQTNGISFTNGQSLTIGSGMGIGDSKALRLYAGNNLGSVSQQYVFTKTDRSLLTVHFKKPSTWGTPQLYYYETTPVVTGPTWASAPAMVSEGDGWYKYTIEDVESAHVIFKDASNQIPAAQQAGLVISAEGWYDNGWVAKDTTKPTAPTNLTASAKTENSVTLTWSVSTDNVGVTGYEIYRDDVKVGTSASATYKDVGLTAETAYTYTVKAYDAAGNKSDASSALQATTEPKDTVAPAAPTNLQSSSKTNNSVTLSWSASTDNVGVTGYEIYRNNVKVNTSATTIYTDSGLAAATEYTYTVKAYDAAGNISAASDELKVTTSAQPLTNTATIYYKRGYSTPYFHYAPTGGTWTTAPGKAMTASTEYPGYSAITVDIGTAASLSAVFNNGSGTWDNNGGKNYTFQQGTWTFESGTIKAGTPAGDTTAPSVPNNVQSTAKTNNSVTLSWSASTDNVGVTGYEIYRNNVKVNTSATTTYTDSGLAAATEYTYAVKAYDAAGNISAASDELKVTTSAQPQTNTATIY
;
A
#
# COMPACT_ATOMS: atom_id res chain seq x y z
N MET A 1 -63.09 1.59 44.41
CA MET A 1 -64.46 2.16 44.24
C MET A 1 -64.40 3.37 43.30
N LYS A 2 -65.48 4.15 43.12
CA LYS A 2 -65.62 5.12 42.01
C LYS A 2 -64.96 6.50 42.26
N LYS A 3 -64.50 7.10 41.16
CA LYS A 3 -64.66 8.49 40.65
C LYS A 3 -65.52 9.48 41.48
N ALA A 4 -65.35 10.83 41.41
CA ALA A 4 -64.32 11.70 40.79
C ALA A 4 -64.66 13.22 40.97
N VAL A 5 -63.66 14.11 40.71
CA VAL A 5 -63.76 15.43 40.03
C VAL A 5 -64.58 16.59 40.65
N HIS A 6 -64.04 17.84 40.56
CA HIS A 6 -64.70 19.03 39.97
C HIS A 6 -63.69 20.16 39.63
N LEU A 7 -64.11 21.14 38.81
CA LEU A 7 -63.33 22.18 38.10
C LEU A 7 -64.29 23.41 37.88
N PHE A 8 -63.91 24.70 37.77
CA PHE A 8 -63.30 25.43 36.63
C PHE A 8 -63.28 26.98 36.94
N LEU A 9 -62.86 27.81 35.96
CA LEU A 9 -63.07 29.28 35.72
C LEU A 9 -61.97 30.28 36.17
N ILE A 10 -61.64 31.37 35.42
CA ILE A 10 -61.67 31.56 33.94
C ILE A 10 -60.73 32.70 33.43
N PHE A 11 -60.07 32.43 32.30
CA PHE A 11 -59.59 33.25 31.16
C PHE A 11 -59.10 34.72 31.23
N THR A 12 -57.86 34.93 30.76
CA THR A 12 -57.31 35.95 29.81
C THR A 12 -55.76 35.74 29.75
N MET A 13 -54.92 36.15 28.78
CA MET A 13 -54.94 36.64 27.37
C MET A 13 -53.47 36.45 26.85
N VAL A 14 -53.04 36.43 25.58
CA VAL A 14 -53.63 36.55 24.22
C VAL A 14 -53.27 35.24 23.44
N PHE A 15 -52.88 35.27 22.15
CA PHE A 15 -52.51 34.07 21.36
C PHE A 15 -51.67 34.35 20.09
N SER A 16 -50.73 33.46 19.77
CA SER A 16 -50.31 32.90 18.44
C SER A 16 -48.80 32.57 18.46
N MET A 17 -48.27 31.46 17.90
CA MET A 17 -48.65 30.67 16.73
C MET A 17 -48.52 29.13 16.94
N PHE A 18 -48.85 28.36 15.87
CA PHE A 18 -48.63 26.92 15.65
C PHE A 18 -49.53 25.91 16.39
N PHE A 19 -50.69 25.67 15.78
CA PHE A 19 -51.24 24.31 15.65
C PHE A 19 -50.47 23.55 14.54
N GLY A 20 -50.41 22.21 14.52
CA GLY A 20 -50.89 21.27 15.54
C GLY A 20 -51.01 19.80 15.05
N LEU A 21 -51.45 18.95 15.99
CA LEU A 21 -51.96 17.57 15.86
C LEU A 21 -51.08 16.49 15.16
N GLU A 22 -50.54 15.63 16.04
CA GLU A 22 -50.57 14.16 15.99
C GLU A 22 -50.89 13.43 14.67
N THR A 23 -49.94 12.60 14.22
CA THR A 23 -50.24 11.29 13.62
C THR A 23 -49.44 10.20 14.33
N SER A 24 -49.96 8.97 14.32
CA SER A 24 -49.40 7.84 15.06
C SER A 24 -48.03 7.41 14.54
N LYS A 25 -47.03 7.33 15.44
CA LYS A 25 -45.86 6.48 15.24
C LYS A 25 -45.92 5.28 16.18
N MET A 26 -46.08 4.09 15.60
CA MET A 26 -45.47 2.90 16.20
C MET A 26 -43.96 3.15 16.22
N ALA A 27 -43.38 3.30 17.40
CA ALA A 27 -41.94 3.19 17.56
C ALA A 27 -41.58 1.73 17.28
N SER A 28 -41.00 1.46 16.11
CA SER A 28 -40.37 0.17 15.85
C SER A 28 -39.24 0.03 16.87
N ALA A 29 -39.41 -0.87 17.84
CA ALA A 29 -38.34 -1.29 18.70
C ALA A 29 -37.36 -2.10 17.84
N ALA A 30 -36.39 -1.39 17.25
CA ALA A 30 -35.31 -2.00 16.51
C ALA A 30 -34.43 -2.78 17.50
N THR A 31 -34.83 -4.02 17.80
CA THR A 31 -33.95 -5.01 18.43
C THR A 31 -32.80 -5.26 17.48
N THR A 32 -31.71 -4.53 17.68
CA THR A 32 -30.40 -4.84 17.12
C THR A 32 -29.93 -6.15 17.74
N THR A 33 -30.41 -7.26 17.20
CA THR A 33 -29.79 -8.57 17.36
C THR A 33 -28.37 -8.43 16.82
N ALA A 34 -27.40 -8.31 17.71
CA ALA A 34 -26.00 -8.43 17.33
C ALA A 34 -25.83 -9.76 16.58
N SER A 35 -25.13 -9.73 15.44
CA SER A 35 -24.76 -10.97 14.77
C SER A 35 -23.92 -11.79 15.75
N ALA A 36 -24.27 -13.05 15.97
CA ALA A 36 -23.45 -13.94 16.77
C ALA A 36 -22.02 -13.97 16.18
N SER A 37 -21.01 -13.75 17.02
CA SER A 37 -19.62 -13.84 16.57
C SER A 37 -19.32 -15.29 16.18
N THR A 38 -18.86 -15.52 14.96
CA THR A 38 -18.50 -16.86 14.47
C THR A 38 -17.11 -17.32 14.94
N PHE A 39 -16.45 -16.54 15.79
CA PHE A 39 -15.18 -16.88 16.40
C PHE A 39 -15.38 -17.51 17.79
N SER A 40 -14.67 -18.61 18.05
CA SER A 40 -14.30 -19.03 19.40
C SER A 40 -12.79 -19.25 19.44
N TRP A 41 -12.19 -19.03 20.60
CA TRP A 41 -10.81 -19.43 20.89
C TRP A 41 -10.60 -20.94 20.68
N ASP A 42 -11.63 -21.77 20.82
CA ASP A 42 -11.55 -23.23 20.62
C ASP A 42 -11.40 -23.62 19.14
N ASN A 43 -11.63 -22.68 18.23
CA ASN A 43 -11.34 -22.78 16.80
C ASN A 43 -10.26 -21.78 16.34
N ALA A 44 -9.53 -21.16 17.28
CA ALA A 44 -8.50 -20.19 16.92
C ALA A 44 -7.40 -20.83 16.06
N THR A 45 -6.93 -20.04 15.10
CA THR A 45 -5.72 -20.25 14.30
C THR A 45 -4.79 -19.09 14.65
N VAL A 46 -3.93 -19.33 15.64
CA VAL A 46 -2.90 -18.39 16.08
C VAL A 46 -1.72 -18.47 15.12
N TYR A 47 -1.25 -17.36 14.59
CA TYR A 47 0.02 -17.30 13.85
C TYR A 47 1.07 -16.65 14.73
N PHE A 48 2.08 -17.41 15.16
CA PHE A 48 3.22 -16.88 15.89
C PHE A 48 4.27 -16.34 14.91
N ALA A 49 4.36 -15.02 14.84
CA ALA A 49 5.42 -14.31 14.15
C ALA A 49 6.47 -13.84 15.17
N LEU A 50 7.70 -14.31 15.01
CA LEU A 50 8.84 -13.76 15.74
C LEU A 50 9.24 -12.48 15.02
N THR A 51 8.89 -11.32 15.58
CA THR A 51 8.79 -10.03 14.88
C THR A 51 10.04 -9.70 14.06
N ASP A 52 11.22 -9.70 14.70
CA ASP A 52 12.54 -9.44 14.09
C ASP A 52 12.87 -10.31 12.86
N ARG A 53 12.25 -11.49 12.74
CA ARG A 53 12.53 -12.49 11.69
C ARG A 53 11.39 -12.62 10.68
N PHE A 54 10.34 -11.81 10.79
CA PHE A 54 9.18 -11.88 9.92
C PHE A 54 9.32 -10.99 8.67
N LEU A 55 9.38 -9.67 8.79
CA LEU A 55 9.59 -8.77 7.65
C LEU A 55 10.12 -7.39 8.10
N ASP A 56 11.26 -6.97 7.55
CA ASP A 56 11.79 -5.60 7.62
C ASP A 56 10.87 -4.67 6.83
N GLY A 57 10.20 -3.75 7.53
CA GLY A 57 9.19 -2.82 6.99
C GLY A 57 9.62 -1.36 7.08
N ASP A 58 10.57 -1.03 7.96
CA ASP A 58 11.20 0.28 8.08
C ASP A 58 12.66 0.13 8.58
N SER A 59 13.55 -0.09 7.62
CA SER A 59 14.98 -0.29 7.86
C SER A 59 15.71 0.87 8.56
N SER A 60 15.07 2.03 8.79
CA SER A 60 15.63 3.08 9.65
C SER A 60 15.70 2.68 11.13
N ASN A 61 14.81 1.77 11.56
CA ASN A 61 14.74 1.31 12.94
C ASN A 61 15.81 0.25 13.29
N ASN A 62 16.43 -0.37 12.27
CA ASN A 62 17.30 -1.55 12.37
C ASN A 62 18.47 -1.39 13.36
N HIS A 63 18.99 -0.17 13.54
CA HIS A 63 20.12 0.13 14.42
C HIS A 63 19.73 0.98 15.63
N SER A 64 18.47 0.88 16.08
CA SER A 64 17.99 1.57 17.27
C SER A 64 18.93 1.35 18.46
N TYR A 65 19.08 2.40 19.29
CA TYR A 65 20.05 2.47 20.38
C TYR A 65 21.53 2.36 19.96
N GLY A 66 21.86 2.21 18.67
CA GLY A 66 23.17 1.75 18.22
C GLY A 66 23.39 0.26 18.54
N ARG A 67 22.43 -0.59 18.20
CA ARG A 67 22.63 -2.05 18.09
C ARG A 67 23.25 -2.39 16.72
N GLU A 68 24.04 -3.46 16.67
CA GLU A 68 24.83 -3.90 15.50
C GLU A 68 25.86 -2.92 14.91
N LEU A 69 26.06 -1.74 15.52
CA LEU A 69 27.07 -0.75 15.11
C LEU A 69 28.42 -0.91 15.85
N ASP A 70 29.50 -0.48 15.19
CA ASP A 70 30.82 -0.30 15.80
C ASP A 70 30.93 1.05 16.56
N GLN A 71 32.09 1.32 17.18
CA GLN A 71 32.30 2.56 17.95
C GLN A 71 32.24 3.84 17.08
N ASN A 72 32.29 3.71 15.76
CA ASN A 72 32.28 4.80 14.79
C ASN A 72 30.93 4.93 14.06
N GLY A 73 29.92 4.10 14.42
CA GLY A 73 28.59 4.10 13.82
C GLY A 73 28.42 3.27 12.54
N ASN A 74 29.38 2.40 12.19
CA ASN A 74 29.26 1.51 11.02
C ASN A 74 28.63 0.17 11.41
N GLU A 75 27.78 -0.42 10.55
CA GLU A 75 27.36 -1.81 10.68
C GLU A 75 28.58 -2.75 10.81
N TYR A 76 28.58 -3.66 11.80
CA TYR A 76 29.62 -4.68 11.86
C TYR A 76 29.38 -5.77 10.81
N SER A 77 30.43 -6.14 10.08
CA SER A 77 30.33 -6.90 8.82
C SER A 77 29.54 -8.22 8.96
N GLY A 78 28.39 -8.27 8.28
CA GLY A 78 27.59 -9.48 8.11
C GLY A 78 26.62 -9.81 9.24
N TYR A 79 26.23 -8.86 10.10
CA TYR A 79 25.30 -9.09 11.22
C TYR A 79 24.00 -9.83 10.81
N LYS A 80 23.31 -9.48 9.71
CA LYS A 80 22.11 -10.22 9.22
C LYS A 80 22.36 -11.70 8.80
N SER A 81 23.56 -12.25 9.02
CA SER A 81 23.85 -13.69 8.95
C SER A 81 24.02 -14.36 10.33
N LYS A 82 23.74 -13.62 11.42
CA LYS A 82 24.11 -13.95 12.81
C LYS A 82 22.84 -13.98 13.66
N THR A 83 22.33 -15.18 13.93
CA THR A 83 21.03 -15.39 14.59
C THR A 83 20.87 -14.76 15.98
N GLY A 84 21.93 -14.27 16.61
CA GLY A 84 21.87 -13.52 17.86
C GLY A 84 21.68 -12.00 17.71
N THR A 85 21.62 -11.46 16.49
CA THR A 85 21.47 -10.02 16.19
C THR A 85 20.03 -9.67 15.80
N PHE A 86 19.70 -8.39 15.79
CA PHE A 86 18.50 -7.92 15.09
C PHE A 86 18.69 -8.08 13.57
N HIS A 87 17.73 -8.72 12.93
CA HIS A 87 17.64 -8.88 11.48
C HIS A 87 16.69 -7.85 10.84
N GLY A 88 15.89 -7.14 11.64
CA GLY A 88 15.18 -5.91 11.25
C GLY A 88 13.67 -6.04 11.08
N GLY A 89 13.07 -7.18 11.42
CA GLY A 89 11.63 -7.38 11.26
C GLY A 89 10.79 -6.61 12.28
N ASP A 90 9.71 -5.97 11.81
CA ASP A 90 9.00 -4.95 12.59
C ASP A 90 7.46 -4.98 12.43
N LEU A 91 6.78 -4.08 13.16
CA LEU A 91 5.32 -3.94 13.17
C LEU A 91 4.75 -3.38 11.86
N LYS A 92 5.53 -2.62 11.06
CA LYS A 92 5.12 -2.15 9.72
C LYS A 92 5.19 -3.30 8.71
N GLY A 93 6.18 -4.18 8.81
CA GLY A 93 6.26 -5.43 8.04
C GLY A 93 5.09 -6.37 8.34
N LEU A 94 4.75 -6.56 9.62
CA LEU A 94 3.54 -7.29 10.04
C LEU A 94 2.26 -6.64 9.49
N THR A 95 2.11 -5.31 9.65
CA THR A 95 0.96 -4.54 9.14
C THR A 95 0.82 -4.64 7.62
N THR A 96 1.94 -4.67 6.90
CA THR A 96 1.98 -4.87 5.44
C THR A 96 1.39 -6.23 5.05
N LYS A 97 1.77 -7.31 5.77
CA LYS A 97 1.22 -8.65 5.50
C LYS A 97 -0.23 -8.86 5.97
N ILE A 98 -0.74 -8.05 6.89
CA ILE A 98 -2.19 -7.98 7.15
C ILE A 98 -2.89 -7.34 5.94
N ASN A 99 -2.42 -6.18 5.48
CA ASN A 99 -3.02 -5.47 4.33
C ASN A 99 -2.99 -6.29 3.04
N GLU A 100 -1.92 -7.04 2.75
CA GLU A 100 -1.84 -7.99 1.63
C GLU A 100 -2.86 -9.16 1.71
N GLY A 101 -3.49 -9.35 2.88
CA GLY A 101 -4.42 -10.45 3.14
C GLY A 101 -3.74 -11.79 3.43
N TYR A 102 -2.41 -11.86 3.55
CA TYR A 102 -1.64 -13.10 3.72
C TYR A 102 -2.15 -13.95 4.90
N PHE A 103 -2.36 -13.32 6.06
CA PHE A 103 -2.94 -13.97 7.24
C PHE A 103 -4.39 -14.40 7.01
N ASN A 104 -5.21 -13.56 6.36
CA ASN A 104 -6.61 -13.87 6.05
C ASN A 104 -6.76 -15.00 5.03
N ASP A 105 -5.82 -15.18 4.08
CA ASP A 105 -5.76 -16.30 3.14
C ASP A 105 -5.28 -17.60 3.81
N LEU A 106 -4.42 -17.50 4.83
CA LEU A 106 -4.06 -18.62 5.70
C LEU A 106 -5.16 -19.02 6.70
N GLY A 107 -6.23 -18.24 6.82
CA GLY A 107 -7.32 -18.49 7.78
C GLY A 107 -6.90 -18.24 9.23
N VAL A 108 -5.88 -17.40 9.42
CA VAL A 108 -5.44 -16.88 10.72
C VAL A 108 -6.50 -15.91 11.24
N ASN A 109 -6.82 -16.04 12.52
CA ASN A 109 -7.80 -15.20 13.22
C ASN A 109 -7.28 -14.67 14.57
N ALA A 110 -6.03 -15.01 14.92
CA ALA A 110 -5.22 -14.33 15.91
C ALA A 110 -3.74 -14.32 15.47
N ILE A 111 -3.01 -13.23 15.70
CA ILE A 111 -1.55 -13.16 15.53
C ILE A 111 -0.92 -13.05 16.92
N TRP A 112 0.04 -13.92 17.22
CA TRP A 112 0.93 -13.80 18.37
C TRP A 112 2.25 -13.17 17.90
N ILE A 113 2.66 -12.07 18.55
CA ILE A 113 3.95 -11.39 18.37
C ILE A 113 4.84 -11.56 19.60
N THR A 114 6.17 -11.45 19.43
CA THR A 114 7.13 -11.30 20.54
C THR A 114 6.79 -10.09 21.41
N ALA A 115 7.34 -10.04 22.62
CA ALA A 115 7.07 -8.92 23.54
C ALA A 115 7.56 -7.60 22.91
N PRO A 116 6.69 -6.59 22.73
CA PRO A 116 6.99 -5.38 21.95
C PRO A 116 7.62 -4.26 22.78
N TYR A 117 7.54 -4.36 24.10
CA TYR A 117 8.11 -3.38 25.02
C TYR A 117 9.65 -3.43 25.04
N GLU A 118 10.27 -2.37 25.51
CA GLU A 118 11.70 -2.11 25.36
C GLU A 118 12.61 -3.15 26.02
N GLN A 119 13.64 -3.55 25.27
CA GLN A 119 14.62 -4.55 25.65
C GLN A 119 15.99 -3.92 25.90
N ILE A 120 16.91 -4.67 26.53
CA ILE A 120 18.30 -4.22 26.76
C ILE A 120 18.97 -3.69 25.48
N HIS A 121 19.73 -2.60 25.61
CA HIS A 121 20.33 -1.90 24.47
C HIS A 121 21.60 -2.60 23.96
N GLY A 122 22.27 -3.39 24.80
CA GLY A 122 23.50 -4.11 24.44
C GLY A 122 23.34 -5.60 24.15
N TRP A 123 24.49 -6.28 24.03
CA TRP A 123 24.59 -7.72 23.83
C TRP A 123 25.31 -8.41 24.99
N VAL A 124 24.95 -9.67 25.24
CA VAL A 124 25.70 -10.62 26.08
C VAL A 124 26.41 -11.67 25.22
N GLY A 125 27.50 -12.24 25.71
CA GLY A 125 28.29 -13.23 24.96
C GLY A 125 27.59 -14.59 24.89
N GLY A 126 27.13 -14.98 23.70
CA GLY A 126 26.58 -16.33 23.44
C GLY A 126 27.67 -17.38 23.23
N GLU A 127 27.33 -18.49 22.57
CA GLU A 127 28.33 -19.50 22.18
C GLU A 127 28.98 -19.09 20.84
N SER A 128 29.96 -18.17 20.88
CA SER A 128 30.67 -17.62 19.71
C SER A 128 29.87 -16.61 18.87
N PHE A 129 28.95 -15.85 19.50
CA PHE A 129 28.21 -14.76 18.85
C PHE A 129 27.79 -13.69 19.86
N ARG A 130 27.49 -12.48 19.36
CA ARG A 130 26.82 -11.43 20.15
C ARG A 130 25.34 -11.76 20.26
N HIS A 131 24.79 -11.88 21.47
CA HIS A 131 23.37 -12.16 21.69
C HIS A 131 22.65 -10.90 22.19
N TYR A 132 21.89 -10.28 21.30
CA TYR A 132 20.96 -9.19 21.55
C TYR A 132 19.54 -9.72 21.80
N ALA A 133 18.68 -8.85 22.31
CA ALA A 133 17.31 -9.17 22.72
C ALA A 133 16.28 -9.27 21.58
N TYR A 134 16.69 -9.65 20.36
CA TYR A 134 15.85 -9.66 19.15
C TYR A 134 14.54 -10.47 19.29
N HIS A 135 14.51 -11.40 20.23
CA HIS A 135 13.39 -12.30 20.53
C HIS A 135 12.38 -11.72 21.56
N GLY A 136 12.62 -10.53 22.14
CA GLY A 136 11.68 -9.86 23.04
C GLY A 136 11.66 -10.37 24.50
N TYR A 137 12.69 -11.09 24.97
CA TYR A 137 12.69 -11.70 26.32
C TYR A 137 13.72 -11.13 27.31
N TYR A 138 14.39 -10.03 26.99
CA TYR A 138 15.33 -9.36 27.89
C TYR A 138 14.85 -7.93 28.20
N THR A 139 13.71 -7.84 28.89
CA THR A 139 13.01 -6.59 29.22
C THR A 139 13.90 -5.57 29.95
N LEU A 140 13.83 -4.31 29.51
CA LEU A 140 14.43 -3.16 30.19
C LEU A 140 13.35 -2.18 30.70
N ASP A 141 12.31 -1.90 29.90
CA ASP A 141 11.20 -1.03 30.28
C ASP A 141 9.87 -1.58 29.73
N TYR A 142 8.85 -1.69 30.58
CA TYR A 142 7.51 -2.16 30.18
C TYR A 142 6.62 -1.03 29.61
N THR A 143 7.07 0.22 29.72
CA THR A 143 6.25 1.43 29.49
C THR A 143 6.56 2.16 28.19
N GLU A 144 7.50 1.63 27.40
CA GLU A 144 7.92 2.16 26.10
C GLU A 144 8.10 0.97 25.15
N ILE A 145 7.89 1.19 23.86
CA ILE A 145 8.10 0.19 22.81
C ILE A 145 9.61 0.01 22.53
N ASP A 146 10.06 -1.19 22.20
CA ASP A 146 11.41 -1.37 21.68
C ASP A 146 11.51 -0.72 20.28
N LYS A 147 12.43 0.22 20.14
CA LYS A 147 12.56 1.04 18.94
C LYS A 147 12.96 0.22 17.71
N ASN A 148 13.55 -0.98 17.85
CA ASN A 148 13.75 -1.92 16.73
C ASN A 148 12.46 -2.58 16.23
N MET A 149 11.33 -2.51 16.96
CA MET A 149 10.04 -3.06 16.50
C MET A 149 9.09 -2.00 15.94
N GLY A 150 9.35 -0.71 16.19
CA GLY A 150 8.59 0.44 15.66
C GLY A 150 8.28 1.49 16.71
N THR A 151 7.18 2.24 16.52
CA THR A 151 6.67 3.26 17.45
C THR A 151 5.32 2.87 18.08
N GLU A 152 4.89 3.58 19.12
CA GLU A 152 3.53 3.47 19.69
C GLU A 152 2.43 3.63 18.62
N ALA A 153 2.66 4.54 17.65
CA ALA A 153 1.75 4.76 16.53
C ALA A 153 1.71 3.56 15.56
N ASP A 154 2.85 2.88 15.35
CA ASP A 154 2.92 1.66 14.53
C ASP A 154 2.25 0.48 15.23
N PHE A 155 2.45 0.32 16.53
CA PHE A 155 1.77 -0.71 17.32
C PHE A 155 0.25 -0.51 17.30
N LYS A 156 -0.22 0.73 17.52
CA LYS A 156 -1.64 1.07 17.39
C LYS A 156 -2.17 0.80 15.98
N THR A 157 -1.39 1.11 14.95
CA THR A 157 -1.77 0.87 13.55
C THR A 157 -1.84 -0.62 13.22
N PHE A 158 -0.89 -1.42 13.73
CA PHE A 158 -0.91 -2.87 13.64
C PHE A 158 -2.16 -3.48 14.28
N VAL A 159 -2.52 -3.07 15.51
CA VAL A 159 -3.73 -3.57 16.20
C VAL A 159 -5.02 -3.13 15.48
N ASP A 160 -5.15 -1.84 15.10
CA ASP A 160 -6.31 -1.34 14.35
C ASP A 160 -6.47 -2.05 12.98
N THR A 161 -5.35 -2.37 12.31
CA THR A 161 -5.35 -3.11 11.03
C THR A 161 -5.72 -4.58 11.22
N ALA A 162 -5.19 -5.24 12.26
CA ALA A 162 -5.56 -6.61 12.59
C ALA A 162 -7.07 -6.72 12.89
N HIS A 163 -7.60 -5.83 13.74
CA HIS A 163 -9.00 -5.80 14.13
C HIS A 163 -9.94 -5.57 12.95
N THR A 164 -9.61 -4.63 12.04
CA THR A 164 -10.40 -4.40 10.81
C THR A 164 -10.37 -5.58 9.84
N HIS A 165 -9.32 -6.40 9.88
CA HIS A 165 -9.21 -7.67 9.16
C HIS A 165 -9.82 -8.87 9.90
N GLY A 166 -10.44 -8.66 11.08
CA GLY A 166 -11.06 -9.72 11.91
C GLY A 166 -10.07 -10.59 12.68
N ILE A 167 -8.82 -10.14 12.80
CA ILE A 167 -7.69 -10.84 13.42
C ILE A 167 -7.44 -10.23 14.81
N ARG A 168 -7.34 -11.10 15.82
CA ARG A 168 -7.00 -10.71 17.20
C ARG A 168 -5.49 -10.55 17.39
N VAL A 169 -5.07 -9.67 18.30
CA VAL A 169 -3.65 -9.51 18.65
C VAL A 169 -3.38 -10.14 20.00
N VAL A 170 -2.41 -11.05 20.03
CA VAL A 170 -1.87 -11.70 21.23
C VAL A 170 -0.44 -11.22 21.42
N MET A 171 -0.16 -10.63 22.58
CA MET A 171 1.17 -10.11 22.92
C MET A 171 1.93 -11.11 23.79
N ASP A 172 3.24 -11.22 23.61
CA ASP A 172 4.07 -11.94 24.58
C ASP A 172 4.25 -11.18 25.89
N VAL A 173 4.40 -11.91 27.00
CA VAL A 173 4.53 -11.35 28.34
C VAL A 173 5.55 -12.11 29.16
N VAL A 174 6.66 -11.44 29.45
CA VAL A 174 7.65 -11.82 30.46
C VAL A 174 7.38 -11.05 31.75
N MET A 175 7.01 -11.75 32.82
CA MET A 175 6.96 -11.19 34.19
C MET A 175 7.97 -11.86 35.13
N ASN A 176 8.53 -13.00 34.71
CA ASN A 176 9.50 -13.80 35.45
C ASN A 176 10.81 -13.04 35.72
N HIS A 177 11.37 -12.38 34.70
CA HIS A 177 12.71 -11.82 34.77
C HIS A 177 12.88 -10.53 33.97
N ALA A 178 13.90 -9.75 34.33
CA ALA A 178 14.44 -8.68 33.50
C ALA A 178 15.46 -9.22 32.49
N GLY A 179 15.92 -8.36 31.58
CA GLY A 179 17.15 -8.64 30.83
C GLY A 179 18.40 -8.69 31.71
N TYR A 180 19.46 -9.32 31.19
CA TYR A 180 20.78 -9.32 31.82
C TYR A 180 21.37 -7.91 31.98
N GLU A 181 22.38 -7.77 32.82
CA GLU A 181 23.31 -6.65 32.65
C GLU A 181 24.00 -6.73 31.27
N THR A 182 24.24 -5.59 30.62
CA THR A 182 25.18 -5.49 29.49
C THR A 182 26.16 -4.34 29.74
N LEU A 183 27.36 -4.40 29.17
CA LEU A 183 28.37 -3.34 29.33
C LEU A 183 27.87 -1.98 28.80
N LYS A 184 26.98 -1.99 27.80
CA LYS A 184 26.37 -0.80 27.22
C LYS A 184 25.32 -0.21 28.15
N ASP A 185 24.34 -1.01 28.57
CA ASP A 185 23.29 -0.57 29.51
C ASP A 185 23.87 -0.09 30.84
N MET A 186 24.90 -0.78 31.36
CA MET A 186 25.66 -0.35 32.55
C MET A 186 26.33 1.01 32.37
N SER A 187 26.84 1.32 31.17
CA SER A 187 27.48 2.60 30.86
C SER A 187 26.49 3.72 30.54
N GLU A 188 25.34 3.38 29.96
CA GLU A 188 24.29 4.31 29.53
C GLU A 188 23.45 4.77 30.73
N PHE A 189 23.01 3.81 31.56
CA PHE A 189 22.21 4.05 32.76
C PHE A 189 23.05 4.04 34.06
N ASN A 190 24.39 4.07 33.95
CA ASN A 190 25.33 4.26 35.06
C ASN A 190 25.09 3.29 36.24
N PHE A 191 24.90 1.99 36.00
CA PHE A 191 24.74 0.97 37.05
C PHE A 191 25.85 -0.08 37.03
N GLY A 192 26.14 -0.63 38.21
CA GLY A 192 27.33 -1.46 38.45
C GLY A 192 28.64 -0.71 38.15
N GLN A 193 29.74 -1.44 38.10
CA GLN A 193 31.06 -0.90 37.76
C GLN A 193 31.67 -1.67 36.60
N LEU A 194 32.17 -0.95 35.60
CA LEU A 194 32.84 -1.49 34.42
C LEU A 194 34.36 -1.46 34.57
N ALA A 195 35.05 -2.47 34.06
CA ALA A 195 36.50 -2.55 34.07
C ALA A 195 37.15 -1.78 32.91
N ASN A 196 38.44 -1.43 33.05
CA ASN A 196 39.20 -0.74 32.01
C ASN A 196 39.23 -1.53 30.69
N GLY A 197 38.95 -0.86 29.58
CA GLY A 197 38.99 -1.45 28.23
C GLY A 197 37.69 -2.14 27.80
N TRP A 198 36.60 -2.02 28.57
CA TRP A 198 35.31 -2.63 28.23
C TRP A 198 34.77 -2.18 26.87
N GLN A 199 35.00 -0.92 26.43
CA GLN A 199 34.57 -0.46 25.11
C GLN A 199 35.24 -1.25 23.99
N ASN A 200 36.54 -1.54 24.12
CA ASN A 200 37.27 -2.34 23.14
C ASN A 200 36.82 -3.81 23.15
N TYR A 201 36.33 -4.32 24.28
CA TYR A 201 35.62 -5.62 24.30
C TYR A 201 34.28 -5.53 23.56
N TYR A 202 33.45 -4.53 23.90
CA TYR A 202 32.09 -4.41 23.39
C TYR A 202 31.99 -4.14 21.89
N TYR A 203 32.80 -3.23 21.35
CA TYR A 203 32.75 -2.86 19.92
C TYR A 203 33.66 -3.74 19.06
N ASN A 204 34.89 -4.02 19.50
CA ASN A 204 35.98 -4.49 18.62
C ASN A 204 36.29 -6.00 18.71
N GLN A 205 35.61 -6.77 19.57
CA GLN A 205 35.84 -8.22 19.63
C GLN A 205 35.25 -8.95 18.42
N PRO A 206 35.98 -9.91 17.82
CA PRO A 206 35.39 -10.86 16.89
C PRO A 206 34.38 -11.75 17.63
N GLU A 207 33.33 -12.17 16.92
CA GLU A 207 32.24 -12.95 17.51
C GLU A 207 32.69 -14.28 18.13
N SER A 208 33.74 -14.91 17.61
CA SER A 208 34.34 -16.11 18.20
C SER A 208 34.99 -15.90 19.58
N ALA A 209 35.11 -14.66 20.05
CA ALA A 209 35.52 -14.30 21.41
C ALA A 209 34.37 -13.73 22.27
N ALA A 210 33.19 -13.51 21.68
CA ALA A 210 31.98 -13.15 22.42
C ALA A 210 31.43 -14.39 23.13
N HIS A 211 31.68 -14.48 24.44
CA HIS A 211 31.32 -15.61 25.28
C HIS A 211 30.99 -15.13 26.70
N TYR A 212 30.07 -15.79 27.40
CA TYR A 212 29.63 -15.36 28.74
C TYR A 212 30.80 -15.20 29.72
N ASN A 213 31.71 -16.18 29.73
CA ASN A 213 32.94 -16.16 30.55
C ASN A 213 33.95 -15.07 30.16
N THR A 214 33.95 -14.53 28.93
CA THR A 214 34.83 -13.41 28.53
C THR A 214 34.19 -12.07 28.87
N TYR A 215 32.87 -11.95 28.66
CA TYR A 215 32.04 -10.81 29.05
C TYR A 215 32.21 -10.45 30.53
N GLY A 216 32.11 -11.44 31.44
CA GLY A 216 32.17 -11.22 32.90
C GLY A 216 33.48 -10.58 33.41
N ASN A 217 34.58 -10.64 32.66
CA ASN A 217 35.84 -10.00 33.08
C ASN A 217 35.80 -8.46 33.04
N TYR A 218 34.78 -7.88 32.39
CA TYR A 218 34.60 -6.44 32.27
C TYR A 218 33.56 -5.88 33.26
N VAL A 219 33.00 -6.73 34.11
CA VAL A 219 31.95 -6.43 35.08
C VAL A 219 32.49 -6.61 36.50
N VAL A 220 32.34 -5.60 37.36
CA VAL A 220 32.87 -5.62 38.74
C VAL A 220 31.73 -5.88 39.73
N ASP A 221 31.55 -7.14 40.10
CA ASP A 221 30.41 -7.63 40.89
C ASP A 221 30.41 -7.25 42.38
N THR A 222 31.45 -6.59 42.88
CA THR A 222 31.68 -6.38 44.33
C THR A 222 31.12 -5.07 44.89
N ASP A 223 30.97 -4.01 44.09
CA ASP A 223 30.49 -2.70 44.56
C ASP A 223 28.96 -2.61 44.62
N SER A 224 28.39 -2.94 45.78
CA SER A 224 26.95 -2.84 46.02
C SER A 224 26.38 -1.42 45.83
N SER A 225 27.19 -0.36 45.89
CA SER A 225 26.71 1.02 45.77
C SER A 225 26.41 1.45 44.33
N SER A 226 27.09 0.84 43.35
CA SER A 226 26.77 1.01 41.92
C SER A 226 25.74 0.01 41.43
N TRP A 227 25.78 -1.24 41.92
CA TRP A 227 24.74 -2.23 41.60
C TRP A 227 23.34 -1.82 42.12
N ALA A 228 23.25 -1.05 43.20
CA ALA A 228 21.99 -0.51 43.70
C ALA A 228 21.26 0.45 42.74
N ARG A 229 21.91 0.96 41.69
CA ARG A 229 21.31 1.86 40.69
C ARG A 229 20.63 1.15 39.51
N TRP A 230 20.65 -0.18 39.49
CA TRP A 230 19.93 -0.99 38.49
C TRP A 230 18.45 -1.14 38.89
N TRP A 231 17.85 -2.33 38.81
CA TRP A 231 16.51 -2.61 39.32
C TRP A 231 16.37 -2.41 40.84
N GLY A 232 17.47 -2.56 41.60
CA GLY A 232 17.47 -2.48 43.06
C GLY A 232 17.13 -3.83 43.70
N SER A 233 17.69 -4.07 44.89
CA SER A 233 17.61 -5.38 45.56
C SER A 233 16.24 -5.71 46.15
N ASP A 234 15.30 -4.76 46.18
CA ASP A 234 13.89 -4.99 46.50
C ASP A 234 13.06 -5.49 45.30
N TRP A 235 13.53 -5.26 44.07
CA TRP A 235 12.84 -5.63 42.83
C TRP A 235 13.23 -6.99 42.27
N VAL A 236 14.54 -7.30 42.21
CA VAL A 236 15.06 -8.54 41.61
C VAL A 236 15.96 -9.36 42.54
N ARG A 237 16.09 -10.65 42.25
CA ARG A 237 17.16 -11.52 42.75
C ARG A 237 18.19 -11.72 41.64
N VAL A 238 19.45 -11.67 42.03
CA VAL A 238 20.60 -11.94 41.15
C VAL A 238 21.83 -12.17 42.03
N ASN A 239 22.79 -12.95 41.56
CA ASN A 239 24.01 -13.27 42.31
C ASN A 239 25.06 -12.14 42.23
N LYS A 240 24.71 -10.91 42.66
CA LYS A 240 25.56 -9.71 42.69
C LYS A 240 25.66 -9.11 44.09
N SER A 241 26.70 -8.32 44.36
CA SER A 241 26.87 -7.64 45.66
C SER A 241 25.69 -6.70 45.97
N GLY A 242 25.12 -6.83 47.17
CA GLY A 242 23.96 -6.06 47.64
C GLY A 242 22.60 -6.62 47.23
N TYR A 243 22.53 -7.64 46.37
CA TYR A 243 21.27 -8.27 45.95
C TYR A 243 20.91 -9.50 46.77
N THR A 244 19.64 -9.90 46.70
CA THR A 244 19.22 -11.23 47.18
C THR A 244 19.69 -12.28 46.17
N PRO A 245 20.43 -13.32 46.59
CA PRO A 245 20.84 -14.40 45.70
C PRO A 245 19.65 -15.14 45.09
N CYS A 246 19.90 -15.80 43.96
CA CYS A 246 18.93 -16.67 43.30
C CYS A 246 18.53 -17.84 44.20
N GLY A 247 17.25 -18.16 44.26
CA GLY A 247 16.71 -19.35 44.93
C GLY A 247 16.83 -20.62 44.07
N SER A 248 16.22 -21.71 44.54
CA SER A 248 16.27 -23.03 43.90
C SER A 248 14.91 -23.65 43.57
N SER A 249 13.81 -23.02 43.99
CA SER A 249 12.45 -23.31 43.50
C SER A 249 12.23 -22.68 42.12
N ASP A 250 11.27 -23.20 41.33
CA ASP A 250 10.91 -22.60 40.04
C ASP A 250 10.61 -21.09 40.18
N THR A 251 9.93 -20.64 41.24
CA THR A 251 9.52 -19.24 41.46
C THR A 251 10.51 -18.37 42.25
N GLU A 252 11.77 -18.78 42.39
CA GLU A 252 12.83 -17.90 42.91
C GLU A 252 14.17 -18.03 42.15
N MET A 253 14.24 -18.88 41.11
CA MET A 253 15.48 -19.15 40.39
C MET A 253 15.70 -18.15 39.26
N CYS A 254 16.91 -17.61 39.19
CA CYS A 254 17.39 -16.84 38.05
C CYS A 254 17.52 -17.74 36.82
N LEU A 255 16.43 -17.89 36.04
CA LEU A 255 16.36 -18.81 34.91
C LEU A 255 17.45 -18.48 33.88
N SER A 256 18.32 -19.45 33.57
CA SER A 256 19.51 -19.26 32.72
C SER A 256 20.48 -18.15 33.20
N GLY A 257 20.33 -17.65 34.43
CA GLY A 257 21.08 -16.51 34.99
C GLY A 257 20.36 -15.16 34.90
N LEU A 258 19.17 -15.08 34.29
CA LEU A 258 18.39 -13.85 34.16
C LEU A 258 17.91 -13.33 35.54
N PRO A 259 17.87 -12.01 35.80
CA PRO A 259 17.43 -11.47 37.09
C PRO A 259 15.95 -11.77 37.37
N ASP A 260 15.69 -12.65 38.34
CA ASP A 260 14.35 -13.04 38.82
C ASP A 260 13.63 -11.83 39.41
N PHE A 261 12.49 -11.44 38.86
CA PHE A 261 11.62 -10.43 39.49
C PHE A 261 10.96 -11.05 40.72
N LYS A 262 10.99 -10.31 41.83
CA LYS A 262 10.38 -10.70 43.11
C LYS A 262 8.86 -10.58 43.09
N THR A 263 8.22 -11.31 42.17
CA THR A 263 6.79 -11.30 41.86
C THR A 263 5.93 -11.70 43.06
N GLY A 264 6.34 -12.72 43.81
CA GLY A 264 5.71 -13.14 45.08
C GLY A 264 6.00 -12.23 46.29
N SER A 265 6.76 -11.14 46.15
CA SER A 265 7.03 -10.21 47.26
C SER A 265 5.78 -9.44 47.67
N SER A 266 5.48 -9.42 48.97
CA SER A 266 4.44 -8.59 49.57
C SER A 266 4.95 -7.21 50.05
N SER A 267 6.24 -6.93 49.91
CA SER A 267 6.85 -5.66 50.30
C SER A 267 6.41 -4.51 49.40
N THR A 268 6.19 -3.34 50.00
CA THR A 268 6.01 -2.08 49.28
C THR A 268 7.36 -1.58 48.78
N VAL A 269 7.48 -1.34 47.47
CA VAL A 269 8.69 -0.85 46.80
C VAL A 269 8.45 0.53 46.15
N GLY A 270 9.53 1.25 45.88
CA GLY A 270 9.53 2.44 45.02
C GLY A 270 9.62 2.08 43.53
N LEU A 271 9.80 3.08 42.65
CA LEU A 271 10.19 2.83 41.26
C LEU A 271 11.56 2.11 41.19
N PRO A 272 11.86 1.36 40.12
CA PRO A 272 13.21 0.85 39.87
C PRO A 272 14.20 2.01 39.63
N PRO A 273 15.36 2.05 40.30
CA PRO A 273 16.34 3.12 40.12
C PRO A 273 16.83 3.29 38.67
N ILE A 274 16.91 2.22 37.87
CA ILE A 274 17.21 2.29 36.43
C ILE A 274 16.16 3.11 35.66
N LEU A 275 14.86 2.90 35.92
CA LEU A 275 13.80 3.65 35.24
C LEU A 275 13.82 5.14 35.66
N GLN A 276 14.11 5.43 36.93
CA GLN A 276 14.32 6.81 37.40
C GLN A 276 15.60 7.48 36.84
N THR A 277 16.55 6.68 36.32
CA THR A 277 17.76 7.18 35.66
C THR A 277 17.57 7.34 34.15
N LYS A 278 16.66 6.55 33.56
CA LYS A 278 16.32 6.52 32.13
C LYS A 278 15.29 7.58 31.74
N TRP A 279 14.20 7.69 32.50
CA TRP A 279 13.08 8.58 32.18
C TRP A 279 13.48 10.04 32.36
N ASP A 280 12.98 10.91 31.48
CA ASP A 280 13.04 12.35 31.74
C ASP A 280 11.99 12.78 32.78
N ASN A 281 12.10 14.03 33.24
CA ASN A 281 11.21 14.59 34.27
C ASN A 281 9.72 14.60 33.86
N ALA A 282 9.38 14.54 32.57
CA ALA A 282 8.01 14.51 32.08
C ALA A 282 7.47 13.07 32.01
N LYS A 283 8.27 12.11 31.53
CA LYS A 283 7.93 10.67 31.55
C LYS A 283 7.80 10.15 32.98
N GLU A 284 8.73 10.45 33.89
CA GLU A 284 8.59 10.06 35.31
C GLU A 284 7.34 10.70 35.94
N ALA A 285 7.07 11.98 35.68
CA ALA A 285 5.87 12.65 36.21
C ALA A 285 4.56 12.04 35.69
N LYS A 286 4.50 11.64 34.41
CA LYS A 286 3.37 10.91 33.81
C LYS A 286 3.18 9.56 34.51
N GLU A 287 4.20 8.70 34.50
CA GLU A 287 4.11 7.35 35.05
C GLU A 287 3.80 7.37 36.54
N VAL A 288 4.41 8.27 37.33
CA VAL A 288 4.11 8.42 38.77
C VAL A 288 2.65 8.83 38.98
N ALA A 289 2.09 9.73 38.17
CA ALA A 289 0.69 10.13 38.28
C ALA A 289 -0.27 8.98 37.96
N GLU A 290 0.01 8.21 36.90
CA GLU A 290 -0.78 7.03 36.50
C GLU A 290 -0.68 5.89 37.51
N LEU A 291 0.52 5.60 38.03
CA LEU A 291 0.75 4.63 39.09
C LEU A 291 0.02 5.05 40.38
N ASN A 292 0.06 6.33 40.75
CA ASN A 292 -0.73 6.86 41.87
C ASN A 292 -2.24 6.58 41.68
N ALA A 293 -2.77 6.82 40.48
CA ALA A 293 -4.17 6.54 40.15
C ALA A 293 -4.47 5.02 40.17
N TYR A 294 -3.64 4.19 39.54
CA TYR A 294 -3.80 2.73 39.50
C TYR A 294 -3.86 2.11 40.91
N PHE A 295 -2.89 2.44 41.77
CA PHE A 295 -2.86 1.91 43.14
C PHE A 295 -4.00 2.47 44.00
N SER A 296 -4.41 3.73 43.79
CA SER A 296 -5.58 4.30 44.48
C SER A 296 -6.91 3.67 44.02
N ASN A 297 -7.04 3.30 42.75
CA ASN A 297 -8.26 2.75 42.17
C ASN A 297 -8.42 1.24 42.38
N THR A 298 -7.31 0.50 42.48
CA THR A 298 -7.31 -0.95 42.73
C THR A 298 -7.20 -1.31 44.21
N GLY A 299 -6.61 -0.43 45.04
CA GLY A 299 -6.25 -0.74 46.42
C GLY A 299 -5.13 -1.79 46.56
N LYS A 300 -4.48 -2.20 45.47
CA LYS A 300 -3.39 -3.17 45.48
C LYS A 300 -2.13 -2.59 46.14
N PRO A 301 -1.31 -3.40 46.84
CA PRO A 301 -0.03 -2.95 47.36
C PRO A 301 0.99 -2.73 46.23
N ARG A 302 1.93 -1.81 46.47
CA ARG A 302 3.04 -1.46 45.56
C ARG A 302 4.13 -2.54 45.55
N THR A 303 3.81 -3.73 45.07
CA THR A 303 4.75 -4.85 44.90
C THR A 303 5.30 -4.86 43.46
N PRO A 304 6.49 -5.43 43.20
CA PRO A 304 7.05 -5.53 41.83
C PRO A 304 6.04 -6.10 40.81
N SER A 305 5.36 -7.18 41.19
CA SER A 305 4.27 -7.80 40.41
C SER A 305 3.13 -6.83 40.08
N ASN A 306 2.70 -5.97 41.00
CA ASN A 306 1.58 -5.05 40.75
C ASN A 306 1.99 -3.81 39.95
N TYR A 307 3.25 -3.40 39.98
CA TYR A 307 3.77 -2.42 39.02
C TYR A 307 3.79 -3.01 37.60
N ILE A 308 4.30 -4.23 37.42
CA ILE A 308 4.31 -4.90 36.11
C ILE A 308 2.87 -5.16 35.62
N ASN A 309 1.93 -5.49 36.52
CA ASN A 309 0.50 -5.57 36.18
C ASN A 309 -0.08 -4.22 35.71
N LYS A 310 0.31 -3.05 36.26
CA LYS A 310 -0.09 -1.73 35.71
C LYS A 310 0.37 -1.64 34.26
N TRP A 311 1.68 -1.73 34.06
CA TRP A 311 2.30 -1.50 32.76
C TRP A 311 1.77 -2.46 31.67
N LEU A 312 1.69 -3.77 31.96
CA LEU A 312 1.12 -4.75 31.02
C LEU A 312 -0.36 -4.49 30.70
N THR A 313 -1.18 -4.09 31.68
CA THR A 313 -2.61 -3.82 31.40
C THR A 313 -2.86 -2.49 30.71
N ASP A 314 -1.89 -1.56 30.70
CA ASP A 314 -2.01 -0.33 29.92
C ASP A 314 -1.91 -0.61 28.41
N TRP A 315 -1.08 -1.56 27.97
CA TRP A 315 -1.09 -2.03 26.57
C TRP A 315 -2.50 -2.54 26.14
N VAL A 316 -3.22 -3.20 27.06
CA VAL A 316 -4.60 -3.66 26.85
C VAL A 316 -5.59 -2.48 26.84
N ARG A 317 -5.41 -1.51 27.74
CA ARG A 317 -6.29 -0.35 27.96
C ARG A 317 -6.18 0.72 26.88
N GLU A 318 -5.00 0.88 26.27
CA GLU A 318 -4.70 1.88 25.26
C GLU A 318 -4.93 1.33 23.84
N TYR A 319 -4.35 0.18 23.52
CA TYR A 319 -4.36 -0.36 22.15
C TYR A 319 -5.48 -1.39 21.91
N GLY A 320 -5.99 -2.06 22.95
CA GLY A 320 -7.10 -3.02 22.81
C GLY A 320 -6.70 -4.44 22.44
N ILE A 321 -5.45 -4.84 22.66
CA ILE A 321 -4.98 -6.21 22.41
C ILE A 321 -5.86 -7.25 23.10
N ASP A 322 -6.09 -8.37 22.44
CA ASP A 322 -7.14 -9.34 22.79
C ASP A 322 -6.67 -10.43 23.76
N GLY A 323 -5.35 -10.63 23.89
CA GLY A 323 -4.81 -11.62 24.81
C GLY A 323 -3.30 -11.59 25.03
N PHE A 324 -2.83 -12.46 25.92
CA PHE A 324 -1.40 -12.70 26.18
C PHE A 324 -1.00 -14.17 25.93
N ARG A 325 0.17 -14.36 25.32
CA ARG A 325 1.00 -15.56 25.56
C ARG A 325 1.90 -15.21 26.74
N VAL A 326 1.87 -16.03 27.79
CA VAL A 326 2.67 -15.81 28.99
C VAL A 326 3.90 -16.69 28.94
N ASP A 327 5.06 -16.04 28.90
CA ASP A 327 6.37 -16.67 28.94
C ASP A 327 6.65 -17.33 30.29
N THR A 328 7.38 -18.45 30.25
CA THR A 328 7.97 -19.12 31.43
C THR A 328 7.02 -19.28 32.62
N ALA A 329 5.72 -19.49 32.37
CA ALA A 329 4.62 -19.30 33.32
C ALA A 329 4.69 -20.13 34.62
N LYS A 330 5.52 -21.18 34.67
CA LYS A 330 5.81 -21.96 35.89
C LYS A 330 6.73 -21.26 36.90
N HIS A 331 7.43 -20.19 36.49
CA HIS A 331 8.42 -19.46 37.28
C HIS A 331 7.84 -18.24 38.04
N VAL A 332 6.53 -18.03 38.01
CA VAL A 332 5.83 -16.95 38.73
C VAL A 332 4.62 -17.56 39.46
N GLU A 333 4.27 -17.03 40.63
CA GLU A 333 3.16 -17.59 41.41
C GLU A 333 1.83 -17.47 40.67
N GLN A 334 1.05 -18.57 40.67
CA GLN A 334 -0.24 -18.64 39.97
C GLN A 334 -1.25 -17.56 40.46
N SER A 335 -1.13 -17.07 41.68
CA SER A 335 -1.91 -15.92 42.18
C SER A 335 -1.61 -14.61 41.44
N VAL A 336 -0.38 -14.39 40.99
CA VAL A 336 0.02 -13.20 40.22
C VAL A 336 -0.56 -13.27 38.80
N TRP A 337 -0.52 -14.43 38.16
CA TRP A 337 -1.18 -14.64 36.86
C TRP A 337 -2.71 -14.45 36.93
N LYS A 338 -3.33 -14.88 38.04
CA LYS A 338 -4.76 -14.64 38.29
C LYS A 338 -5.08 -13.15 38.42
N ASP A 339 -4.21 -12.39 39.07
CA ASP A 339 -4.32 -10.93 39.19
C ASP A 339 -4.13 -10.23 37.83
N LEU A 340 -3.12 -10.61 37.05
CA LEU A 340 -2.88 -10.10 35.69
C LEU A 340 -4.12 -10.32 34.80
N LYS A 341 -4.65 -11.55 34.76
CA LYS A 341 -5.89 -11.89 34.02
C LYS A 341 -7.05 -11.01 34.45
N THR A 342 -7.23 -10.81 35.76
CA THR A 342 -8.36 -10.06 36.32
C THR A 342 -8.32 -8.59 35.89
N GLU A 343 -7.16 -7.93 35.99
CA GLU A 343 -7.01 -6.54 35.54
C GLU A 343 -6.99 -6.43 34.01
N SER A 344 -6.52 -7.45 33.26
CA SER A 344 -6.54 -7.45 31.78
C SER A 344 -7.95 -7.60 31.20
N VAL A 345 -8.79 -8.47 31.77
CA VAL A 345 -10.21 -8.58 31.40
C VAL A 345 -10.95 -7.26 31.66
N LYS A 346 -10.61 -6.57 32.75
CA LYS A 346 -11.13 -5.23 33.06
C LYS A 346 -10.60 -4.18 32.06
N ALA A 347 -9.31 -4.17 31.76
CA ALA A 347 -8.69 -3.24 30.80
C ALA A 347 -9.28 -3.38 29.39
N LEU A 348 -9.49 -4.61 28.90
CA LEU A 348 -10.14 -4.81 27.59
C LEU A 348 -11.60 -4.37 27.60
N LYS A 349 -12.33 -4.55 28.71
CA LYS A 349 -13.69 -4.00 28.89
C LYS A 349 -13.71 -2.48 28.93
N GLU A 350 -12.73 -1.85 29.57
CA GLU A 350 -12.52 -0.39 29.55
C GLU A 350 -12.26 0.10 28.12
N TRP A 351 -11.34 -0.53 27.38
CA TRP A 351 -11.05 -0.19 25.97
C TRP A 351 -12.24 -0.42 25.04
N LYS A 352 -12.93 -1.56 25.14
CA LYS A 352 -14.12 -1.89 24.32
C LYS A 352 -15.29 -0.95 24.58
N ALA A 353 -15.42 -0.41 25.80
CA ALA A 353 -16.41 0.61 26.14
C ALA A 353 -16.04 2.00 25.59
N ALA A 354 -14.75 2.35 25.57
CA ALA A 354 -14.25 3.59 24.98
C ALA A 354 -14.24 3.57 23.44
N ASN A 355 -14.07 2.39 22.82
CA ASN A 355 -13.94 2.18 21.38
C ASN A 355 -15.08 1.31 20.79
N PRO A 356 -16.37 1.69 20.95
CA PRO A 356 -17.51 0.84 20.58
C PRO A 356 -17.64 0.60 19.07
N THR A 357 -16.95 1.37 18.24
CA THR A 357 -16.88 1.21 16.77
C THR A 357 -15.69 0.37 16.29
N LYS A 358 -14.73 0.05 17.17
CA LYS A 358 -13.56 -0.77 16.83
C LYS A 358 -13.64 -2.21 17.35
N LYS A 359 -14.32 -2.43 18.48
CA LYS A 359 -14.40 -3.76 19.09
C LYS A 359 -14.98 -4.79 18.10
N MET A 360 -14.29 -5.92 17.92
CA MET A 360 -14.78 -7.02 17.08
C MET A 360 -15.94 -7.78 17.73
N ASP A 361 -15.92 -7.89 19.06
CA ASP A 361 -16.88 -8.66 19.86
C ASP A 361 -16.89 -8.19 21.33
N ASP A 362 -17.70 -8.85 22.16
CA ASP A 362 -17.75 -8.70 23.62
C ASP A 362 -17.14 -9.92 24.36
N LEU A 363 -16.18 -10.63 23.75
CA LEU A 363 -15.39 -11.65 24.45
C LEU A 363 -14.45 -11.03 25.49
N ASP A 364 -14.15 -11.80 26.53
CA ASP A 364 -13.16 -11.46 27.54
C ASP A 364 -11.73 -11.72 27.04
N PHE A 365 -10.80 -10.93 27.59
CA PHE A 365 -9.36 -11.01 27.30
C PHE A 365 -8.82 -12.42 27.52
N TRP A 366 -8.05 -12.95 26.56
CA TRP A 366 -7.57 -14.34 26.56
C TRP A 366 -6.14 -14.48 27.08
N MET A 367 -5.82 -15.59 27.74
CA MET A 367 -4.49 -15.83 28.27
C MET A 367 -4.08 -17.30 28.09
N THR A 368 -3.00 -17.52 27.34
CA THR A 368 -2.37 -18.83 27.15
C THR A 368 -1.01 -18.90 27.83
N GLY A 369 -0.76 -19.93 28.63
CA GLY A 369 0.46 -20.05 29.43
C GLY A 369 1.45 -21.06 28.88
N GLU A 370 2.73 -20.69 28.86
CA GLU A 370 3.80 -21.67 28.64
C GLU A 370 4.18 -22.36 29.96
N VAL A 371 3.57 -23.51 30.20
CA VAL A 371 3.96 -24.42 31.29
C VAL A 371 4.75 -25.58 30.65
N TRP A 372 6.08 -25.54 30.74
CA TRP A 372 6.97 -26.44 30.02
C TRP A 372 6.61 -27.92 30.21
N GLY A 373 6.41 -28.64 29.10
CA GLY A 373 6.05 -30.06 29.09
C GLY A 373 4.57 -30.37 29.37
N HIS A 374 3.71 -29.37 29.47
CA HIS A 374 2.26 -29.57 29.64
C HIS A 374 1.61 -30.18 28.37
N GLY A 375 0.60 -31.03 28.57
CA GLY A 375 -0.15 -31.71 27.50
C GLY A 375 -1.64 -31.42 27.58
N VAL A 376 -2.46 -32.18 26.86
CA VAL A 376 -3.94 -32.03 26.95
C VAL A 376 -4.45 -32.55 28.30
N GLY A 377 -4.81 -31.63 29.19
CA GLY A 377 -5.52 -31.89 30.43
C GLY A 377 -5.67 -30.63 31.29
N LYS A 378 -6.63 -30.59 32.22
CA LYS A 378 -6.74 -29.48 33.18
C LYS A 378 -5.66 -29.57 34.26
N SER A 379 -5.13 -28.40 34.64
CA SER A 379 -4.19 -28.18 35.74
C SER A 379 -4.61 -26.96 36.58
N SER A 380 -3.89 -26.65 37.67
CA SER A 380 -4.26 -25.54 38.56
C SER A 380 -4.13 -24.15 37.93
N TYR A 381 -3.43 -24.03 36.80
CA TYR A 381 -3.30 -22.77 36.06
C TYR A 381 -4.66 -22.27 35.53
N PHE A 382 -5.58 -23.18 35.16
CA PHE A 382 -6.91 -22.81 34.66
C PHE A 382 -7.83 -22.19 35.72
N SER A 383 -7.64 -22.54 37.00
CA SER A 383 -8.34 -21.85 38.11
C SER A 383 -7.61 -20.58 38.59
N ASN A 384 -6.48 -20.25 37.96
CA ASN A 384 -5.59 -19.14 38.29
C ASN A 384 -5.23 -18.27 37.07
N GLY A 385 -6.22 -18.08 36.18
CA GLY A 385 -6.22 -17.01 35.19
C GLY A 385 -6.08 -17.45 33.73
N PHE A 386 -5.59 -18.65 33.47
CA PHE A 386 -5.37 -19.15 32.11
C PHE A 386 -6.63 -19.76 31.50
N ASP A 387 -6.97 -19.36 30.28
CA ASP A 387 -8.02 -20.02 29.47
C ASP A 387 -7.43 -21.19 28.67
N SER A 388 -6.14 -21.11 28.37
CA SER A 388 -5.38 -22.04 27.53
C SER A 388 -3.98 -22.29 28.12
N LEU A 389 -3.37 -23.41 27.76
CA LEU A 389 -1.93 -23.64 27.93
C LEU A 389 -1.33 -24.16 26.61
N ILE A 390 -0.02 -24.00 26.45
CA ILE A 390 0.74 -24.59 25.35
C ILE A 390 0.72 -26.13 25.47
N ASN A 391 0.35 -26.83 24.40
CA ASN A 391 0.30 -28.28 24.33
C ASN A 391 1.56 -28.86 23.66
N PHE A 392 2.57 -29.18 24.47
CA PHE A 392 3.83 -29.79 24.02
C PHE A 392 3.65 -31.22 23.47
N SER A 393 2.55 -31.92 23.81
CA SER A 393 2.36 -33.33 23.44
C SER A 393 1.95 -33.56 21.98
N PHE A 394 1.51 -32.52 21.26
CA PHE A 394 1.11 -32.67 19.85
C PHE A 394 2.30 -32.73 18.88
N GLN A 395 3.42 -32.07 19.19
CA GLN A 395 4.59 -31.99 18.31
C GLN A 395 5.14 -33.38 17.94
N SER A 396 5.26 -34.29 18.91
CA SER A 396 5.70 -35.67 18.71
C SER A 396 4.68 -36.57 17.98
N SER A 397 3.42 -36.12 17.87
CA SER A 397 2.30 -36.86 17.25
C SER A 397 1.95 -36.35 15.85
N THR A 398 2.54 -35.24 15.41
CA THR A 398 2.14 -34.52 14.19
C THR A 398 2.49 -35.27 12.89
N GLY A 399 1.55 -35.31 11.94
CA GLY A 399 1.75 -35.81 10.58
C GLY A 399 1.58 -37.33 10.40
N ASN A 400 1.28 -38.07 11.47
CA ASN A 400 0.92 -39.49 11.38
C ASN A 400 -0.56 -39.66 11.02
N LEU A 401 -0.86 -39.68 9.71
CA LEU A 401 -2.25 -39.77 9.20
C LEU A 401 -3.01 -41.02 9.73
N ASN A 402 -2.30 -42.11 10.03
CA ASN A 402 -2.90 -43.34 10.56
C ASN A 402 -3.32 -43.21 12.04
N GLY A 403 -2.77 -42.24 12.77
CA GLY A 403 -3.07 -41.99 14.18
C GLY A 403 -4.20 -40.99 14.44
N LEU A 404 -4.69 -40.29 13.41
CA LEU A 404 -5.55 -39.12 13.57
C LEU A 404 -6.85 -39.39 14.32
N GLU A 405 -7.49 -40.55 14.16
CA GLU A 405 -8.71 -40.87 14.92
C GLU A 405 -8.46 -40.85 16.44
N SER A 406 -7.37 -41.46 16.90
CA SER A 406 -7.02 -41.52 18.33
C SER A 406 -6.78 -40.12 18.89
N ILE A 407 -6.09 -39.28 18.12
CA ILE A 407 -5.77 -37.90 18.52
C ILE A 407 -7.04 -37.03 18.49
N TYR A 408 -7.76 -36.98 17.37
CA TYR A 408 -8.91 -36.09 17.18
C TYR A 408 -10.10 -36.47 18.06
N SER A 409 -10.40 -37.75 18.25
CA SER A 409 -11.47 -38.16 19.17
C SER A 409 -11.12 -37.81 20.62
N SER A 410 -9.89 -38.08 21.06
CA SER A 410 -9.41 -37.75 22.41
C SER A 410 -9.39 -36.24 22.67
N TYR A 411 -8.90 -35.44 21.73
CA TYR A 411 -8.82 -33.99 21.87
C TYR A 411 -10.22 -33.36 21.92
N ALA A 412 -11.13 -33.74 21.01
CA ALA A 412 -12.51 -33.23 21.05
C ALA A 412 -13.29 -33.71 22.29
N ALA A 413 -13.05 -34.93 22.77
CA ALA A 413 -13.67 -35.46 24.00
C ALA A 413 -13.06 -34.88 25.30
N SER A 414 -11.90 -34.23 25.23
CA SER A 414 -11.25 -33.57 26.37
C SER A 414 -11.55 -32.08 26.41
N ILE A 415 -11.45 -31.41 25.25
CA ILE A 415 -11.57 -29.95 25.11
C ILE A 415 -13.03 -29.57 24.87
N ASN A 416 -13.62 -30.03 23.77
CA ASN A 416 -14.89 -29.50 23.24
C ASN A 416 -16.13 -29.94 24.04
N THR A 417 -15.96 -30.70 25.12
CA THR A 417 -17.03 -31.04 26.08
C THR A 417 -17.02 -30.15 27.32
N ASP A 418 -16.00 -29.31 27.51
CA ASP A 418 -15.82 -28.47 28.70
C ASP A 418 -15.54 -27.01 28.27
N PRO A 419 -16.54 -26.11 28.29
CA PRO A 419 -16.41 -24.74 27.78
C PRO A 419 -15.55 -23.82 28.68
N SER A 420 -14.86 -24.37 29.69
CA SER A 420 -13.85 -23.65 30.49
C SER A 420 -12.43 -24.19 30.22
N PHE A 421 -12.20 -24.85 29.08
CA PHE A 421 -10.95 -25.53 28.77
C PHE A 421 -10.54 -25.36 27.32
N ASN A 422 -9.31 -24.89 27.10
CA ASN A 422 -8.69 -24.79 25.79
C ASN A 422 -7.20 -25.18 25.90
N MET A 423 -6.59 -25.53 24.77
CA MET A 423 -5.18 -25.92 24.65
C MET A 423 -4.66 -25.43 23.30
N LEU A 424 -3.59 -24.62 23.30
CA LEU A 424 -2.94 -24.17 22.07
C LEU A 424 -1.92 -25.23 21.61
N SER A 425 -2.24 -25.92 20.53
CA SER A 425 -1.41 -27.00 19.97
C SER A 425 -0.54 -26.53 18.81
N TYR A 426 0.73 -26.96 18.77
CA TYR A 426 1.73 -26.52 17.79
C TYR A 426 2.52 -27.70 17.22
N MET A 427 3.12 -27.55 16.03
CA MET A 427 4.07 -28.52 15.47
C MET A 427 5.53 -28.04 15.46
N SER A 428 5.73 -26.72 15.37
CA SER A 428 7.05 -26.07 15.43
C SER A 428 7.00 -24.92 16.43
N SER A 429 8.11 -24.67 17.13
CA SER A 429 8.25 -23.55 18.06
C SER A 429 9.69 -23.06 18.10
N HIS A 430 9.88 -21.83 18.56
CA HIS A 430 11.17 -21.17 18.71
C HIS A 430 12.12 -21.74 19.78
N ASP A 431 11.64 -22.70 20.59
CA ASP A 431 12.35 -23.30 21.74
C ASP A 431 12.37 -24.84 21.75
N THR A 432 12.00 -25.50 20.64
CA THR A 432 11.99 -26.98 20.59
C THR A 432 12.53 -27.54 19.28
N SER A 433 11.83 -27.28 18.17
CA SER A 433 12.25 -27.68 16.82
C SER A 433 11.34 -27.07 15.77
N LEU A 434 11.82 -27.05 14.52
CA LEU A 434 10.96 -27.00 13.34
C LEU A 434 10.50 -28.41 12.98
N TYR A 435 9.19 -28.60 12.75
CA TYR A 435 8.63 -29.86 12.26
C TYR A 435 9.30 -30.31 10.95
N ASN A 436 9.33 -31.61 10.64
CA ASN A 436 9.97 -32.14 9.44
C ASN A 436 9.50 -31.43 8.15
N ARG A 437 10.38 -30.62 7.55
CA ARG A 437 10.13 -29.80 6.35
C ARG A 437 9.70 -30.62 5.13
N SER A 438 10.07 -31.90 5.06
CA SER A 438 9.65 -32.80 3.96
C SER A 438 8.22 -33.34 4.08
N ASN A 439 7.57 -33.19 5.25
CA ASN A 439 6.24 -33.75 5.54
C ASN A 439 5.17 -32.67 5.83
N LEU A 440 5.42 -31.41 5.45
CA LEU A 440 4.57 -30.26 5.79
C LEU A 440 3.11 -30.34 5.29
N ILE A 441 2.83 -31.13 4.25
CA ILE A 441 1.45 -31.41 3.81
C ILE A 441 0.70 -32.22 4.89
N ASN A 442 1.26 -33.34 5.32
CA ASN A 442 0.64 -34.17 6.35
C ASN A 442 0.66 -33.48 7.72
N GLY A 443 1.71 -32.68 8.00
CA GLY A 443 1.77 -31.80 9.16
C GLY A 443 0.60 -30.81 9.19
N GLY A 444 0.43 -30.00 8.14
CA GLY A 444 -0.66 -29.04 8.01
C GLY A 444 -2.04 -29.69 8.10
N THR A 445 -2.23 -30.83 7.42
CA THR A 445 -3.45 -31.66 7.52
C THR A 445 -3.73 -32.13 8.95
N SER A 446 -2.69 -32.49 9.71
CA SER A 446 -2.82 -32.96 11.10
C SER A 446 -3.12 -31.83 12.09
N LEU A 447 -2.56 -30.64 11.87
CA LEU A 447 -2.74 -29.49 12.76
C LEU A 447 -4.04 -28.75 12.47
N LEU A 448 -4.30 -28.33 11.23
CA LEU A 448 -5.40 -27.40 10.94
C LEU A 448 -6.79 -28.05 11.06
N LEU A 449 -6.87 -29.38 11.14
CA LEU A 449 -8.10 -30.14 11.40
C LEU A 449 -8.22 -30.65 12.85
N LEU A 450 -7.27 -30.26 13.72
CA LEU A 450 -7.22 -30.64 15.13
C LEU A 450 -8.30 -29.90 15.96
N PRO A 451 -8.98 -30.57 16.91
CA PRO A 451 -9.83 -29.92 17.90
C PRO A 451 -9.04 -29.08 18.92
N GLY A 452 -9.63 -27.98 19.41
CA GLY A 452 -8.94 -26.98 20.22
C GLY A 452 -8.13 -25.98 19.38
N ALA A 453 -7.51 -24.98 20.04
CA ALA A 453 -6.73 -23.94 19.39
C ALA A 453 -5.45 -24.49 18.73
N VAL A 454 -5.03 -23.87 17.61
CA VAL A 454 -3.83 -24.29 16.86
C VAL A 454 -2.90 -23.12 16.58
N GLN A 455 -1.59 -23.39 16.61
CA GLN A 455 -0.52 -22.44 16.35
C GLN A 455 0.22 -22.81 15.06
N ILE A 456 0.19 -21.91 14.09
CA ILE A 456 1.15 -21.84 12.99
C ILE A 456 2.37 -21.07 13.51
N TYR A 457 3.58 -21.64 13.41
CA TYR A 457 4.82 -20.89 13.62
C TYR A 457 5.35 -20.45 12.27
N TYR A 458 5.76 -19.18 12.16
CA TYR A 458 6.00 -18.55 10.86
C TYR A 458 6.89 -19.38 9.94
N GLY A 459 6.47 -19.58 8.69
CA GLY A 459 7.23 -20.32 7.69
C GLY A 459 7.00 -21.83 7.67
N ASP A 460 6.13 -22.39 8.51
CA ASP A 460 5.69 -23.80 8.37
C ASP A 460 4.83 -24.00 7.12
N GLU A 461 3.98 -23.02 6.82
CA GLU A 461 3.11 -22.95 5.65
C GLU A 461 3.87 -22.65 4.33
N THR A 462 5.05 -22.04 4.38
CA THR A 462 5.88 -21.74 3.19
C THR A 462 7.13 -22.62 3.07
N GLY A 463 7.45 -23.46 4.06
CA GLY A 463 8.62 -24.33 4.06
C GLY A 463 9.95 -23.66 4.41
N ARG A 464 9.94 -22.64 5.27
CA ARG A 464 11.14 -22.01 5.86
C ARG A 464 12.06 -23.07 6.45
N GLN A 465 13.35 -23.00 6.12
CA GLN A 465 14.40 -23.88 6.61
C GLN A 465 15.02 -23.37 7.92
N PRO A 466 15.57 -24.23 8.79
CA PRO A 466 16.33 -23.79 9.95
C PRO A 466 17.61 -23.03 9.54
N SER A 467 18.14 -22.22 10.46
CA SER A 467 19.46 -21.61 10.32
C SER A 467 20.58 -22.61 10.65
N ASN A 468 21.83 -22.28 10.31
CA ASN A 468 23.01 -23.10 10.61
C ASN A 468 23.53 -22.94 12.06
N SER A 469 22.71 -22.43 12.98
CA SER A 469 23.11 -22.05 14.33
C SER A 469 22.94 -23.18 15.35
N PRO A 470 23.70 -23.18 16.47
CA PRO A 470 23.55 -24.17 17.53
C PRO A 470 22.25 -23.97 18.33
N GLY A 471 21.71 -25.08 18.85
CA GLY A 471 20.54 -25.08 19.73
C GLY A 471 19.29 -24.48 19.08
N ASP A 472 18.40 -23.93 19.92
CA ASP A 472 17.07 -23.47 19.49
C ASP A 472 17.12 -22.23 18.57
N GLN A 473 18.26 -21.54 18.52
CA GLN A 473 18.57 -20.48 17.54
C GLN A 473 18.46 -20.99 16.08
N ALA A 474 18.61 -22.30 15.86
CA ALA A 474 18.32 -22.98 14.58
C ALA A 474 16.88 -22.73 14.08
N THR A 475 15.92 -22.61 15.00
CA THR A 475 14.47 -22.51 14.67
C THR A 475 14.02 -21.08 14.32
N ARG A 476 14.92 -20.10 14.45
CA ARG A 476 14.63 -18.65 14.42
C ARG A 476 15.23 -17.95 13.19
N SER A 477 15.41 -18.68 12.09
CA SER A 477 15.79 -18.16 10.77
C SER A 477 14.76 -17.17 10.20
N ASP A 478 15.18 -16.34 9.25
CA ASP A 478 14.31 -15.36 8.58
C ASP A 478 13.19 -16.00 7.75
N MET A 479 12.09 -15.28 7.61
CA MET A 479 10.97 -15.68 6.78
C MET A 479 11.36 -15.78 5.30
N ASN A 480 11.05 -16.90 4.67
CA ASN A 480 11.55 -17.26 3.34
C ASN A 480 10.74 -16.64 2.18
N TRP A 481 10.42 -15.35 2.25
CA TRP A 481 9.61 -14.63 1.23
C TRP A 481 10.11 -14.83 -0.21
N SER A 482 11.43 -14.86 -0.41
CA SER A 482 12.09 -15.09 -1.71
C SER A 482 12.08 -16.54 -2.20
N SER A 483 11.63 -17.49 -1.38
CA SER A 483 11.72 -18.94 -1.64
C SER A 483 10.52 -19.72 -1.05
N ILE A 484 9.32 -19.13 -1.13
CA ILE A 484 8.07 -19.75 -0.69
C ILE A 484 7.77 -21.03 -1.49
N ASN A 485 7.53 -22.14 -0.79
CA ASN A 485 6.96 -23.35 -1.38
C ASN A 485 5.44 -23.17 -1.60
N THR A 486 5.06 -22.67 -2.77
CA THR A 486 3.66 -22.41 -3.15
C THR A 486 2.75 -23.64 -3.08
N SER A 487 3.29 -24.85 -3.24
CA SER A 487 2.52 -26.10 -3.16
C SER A 487 2.13 -26.47 -1.71
N VAL A 488 2.99 -26.13 -0.75
CA VAL A 488 2.67 -26.23 0.69
C VAL A 488 1.73 -25.10 1.09
N LEU A 489 2.03 -23.88 0.67
CA LEU A 489 1.22 -22.70 1.02
C LEU A 489 -0.24 -22.86 0.57
N SER A 490 -0.49 -23.26 -0.69
CA SER A 490 -1.85 -23.48 -1.19
C SER A 490 -2.62 -24.56 -0.42
N HIS A 491 -1.92 -25.59 0.08
CA HIS A 491 -2.53 -26.64 0.89
C HIS A 491 -2.90 -26.13 2.30
N TRP A 492 -1.99 -25.39 2.95
CA TRP A 492 -2.22 -24.78 4.26
C TRP A 492 -3.32 -23.72 4.20
N GLN A 493 -3.31 -22.86 3.19
CA GLN A 493 -4.39 -21.88 2.94
C GLN A 493 -5.76 -22.58 2.82
N LYS A 494 -5.88 -23.65 2.04
CA LYS A 494 -7.17 -24.38 1.90
C LYS A 494 -7.68 -24.94 3.23
N LEU A 495 -6.81 -25.56 4.02
CA LEU A 495 -7.17 -26.11 5.32
C LEU A 495 -7.52 -25.01 6.34
N GLY A 496 -6.72 -23.94 6.37
CA GLY A 496 -6.93 -22.80 7.26
C GLY A 496 -8.19 -21.99 6.92
N GLN A 497 -8.48 -21.78 5.63
CA GLN A 497 -9.77 -21.22 5.19
C GLN A 497 -10.95 -22.09 5.64
N PHE A 498 -10.86 -23.41 5.46
CA PHE A 498 -11.93 -24.32 5.88
C PHE A 498 -12.16 -24.27 7.39
N ARG A 499 -11.09 -24.29 8.20
CA ARG A 499 -11.15 -24.08 9.65
C ARG A 499 -11.75 -22.72 10.01
N SER A 500 -11.35 -21.64 9.35
CA SER A 500 -11.85 -20.29 9.62
C SER A 500 -13.32 -20.09 9.22
N ASN A 501 -13.80 -20.83 8.20
CA ASN A 501 -15.21 -20.83 7.80
C ASN A 501 -16.10 -21.68 8.73
N HIS A 502 -15.54 -22.72 9.35
CA HIS A 502 -16.29 -23.71 10.13
C HIS A 502 -15.78 -23.81 11.57
N ILE A 503 -16.47 -23.14 12.49
CA ILE A 503 -16.22 -23.20 13.94
C ILE A 503 -16.19 -24.65 14.47
N ALA A 504 -16.94 -25.55 13.81
CA ALA A 504 -16.97 -26.96 14.14
C ALA A 504 -15.60 -27.65 13.98
N VAL A 505 -14.67 -27.18 13.14
CA VAL A 505 -13.36 -27.88 12.93
C VAL A 505 -12.57 -28.00 14.22
N GLY A 506 -12.37 -26.88 14.91
CA GLY A 506 -11.70 -26.80 16.20
C GLY A 506 -12.64 -27.03 17.39
N ALA A 507 -13.83 -26.42 17.41
CA ALA A 507 -14.72 -26.40 18.57
C ALA A 507 -15.83 -27.47 18.57
N GLY A 508 -16.04 -28.17 17.46
CA GLY A 508 -17.13 -29.14 17.29
C GLY A 508 -16.83 -30.53 17.87
N SER A 509 -17.88 -31.26 18.21
CA SER A 509 -17.78 -32.66 18.63
C SER A 509 -17.26 -33.56 17.50
N HIS A 510 -16.38 -34.52 17.83
CA HIS A 510 -15.81 -35.47 16.87
C HIS A 510 -16.65 -36.73 16.73
N LYS A 511 -16.79 -37.24 15.50
CA LYS A 511 -17.29 -38.60 15.25
C LYS A 511 -16.67 -39.21 13.99
N GLN A 512 -16.08 -40.40 14.10
CA GLN A 512 -15.65 -41.19 12.93
C GLN A 512 -16.83 -41.60 12.05
N LEU A 513 -16.65 -41.51 10.73
CA LEU A 513 -17.62 -41.91 9.70
C LEU A 513 -17.19 -43.21 9.00
N GLN A 514 -15.89 -43.37 8.72
CA GLN A 514 -15.30 -44.58 8.14
C GLN A 514 -13.78 -44.66 8.41
N THR A 515 -13.20 -45.85 8.28
CA THR A 515 -11.79 -46.11 8.58
C THR A 515 -10.82 -45.97 7.40
N SER A 516 -11.27 -46.21 6.15
CA SER A 516 -10.42 -46.13 4.97
C SER A 516 -11.21 -45.70 3.70
N PRO A 517 -10.81 -44.62 3.01
CA PRO A 517 -9.91 -43.57 3.52
C PRO A 517 -10.50 -42.99 4.81
N TYR A 518 -9.65 -42.58 5.74
CA TYR A 518 -10.09 -42.14 7.06
C TYR A 518 -11.03 -40.94 6.93
N ALA A 519 -12.27 -41.06 7.40
CA ALA A 519 -13.22 -39.96 7.37
C ALA A 519 -13.93 -39.78 8.70
N PHE A 520 -14.19 -38.52 9.05
CA PHE A 520 -14.81 -38.08 10.28
C PHE A 520 -15.76 -36.91 10.03
N SER A 521 -16.57 -36.60 11.03
CA SER A 521 -17.40 -35.40 11.08
C SER A 521 -17.01 -34.50 12.24
N ARG A 522 -17.41 -33.23 12.11
CA ARG A 522 -17.49 -32.26 13.19
C ARG A 522 -18.90 -31.68 13.21
N THR A 523 -19.43 -31.50 14.41
CA THR A 523 -20.72 -30.83 14.63
C THR A 523 -20.65 -29.91 15.84
N TYR A 524 -21.00 -28.64 15.66
CA TYR A 524 -21.09 -27.61 16.70
C TYR A 524 -22.50 -27.04 16.70
N SER A 525 -23.14 -26.99 17.87
CA SER A 525 -24.52 -26.48 18.01
C SER A 525 -24.64 -25.78 19.37
N ALA A 526 -24.18 -24.52 19.42
CA ALA A 526 -24.11 -23.71 20.64
C ALA A 526 -24.11 -22.21 20.30
N ASN A 527 -24.44 -21.35 21.27
CA ASN A 527 -24.44 -19.88 21.14
C ASN A 527 -25.26 -19.32 19.95
N GLY A 528 -26.24 -20.08 19.46
CA GLY A 528 -27.06 -19.71 18.29
C GLY A 528 -26.44 -20.07 16.93
N ILE A 529 -25.29 -20.74 16.91
CA ILE A 529 -24.61 -21.23 15.71
C ILE A 529 -24.80 -22.74 15.62
N ASP A 530 -25.25 -23.22 14.46
CA ASP A 530 -25.26 -24.63 14.07
C ASP A 530 -24.32 -24.79 12.86
N ASP A 531 -23.26 -25.59 13.00
CA ASP A 531 -22.23 -25.81 12.00
C ASP A 531 -21.82 -27.28 11.95
N LYS A 532 -21.64 -27.81 10.74
CA LYS A 532 -21.43 -29.24 10.50
C LYS A 532 -20.61 -29.47 9.23
N VAL A 533 -19.59 -30.32 9.35
CA VAL A 533 -18.74 -30.73 8.23
C VAL A 533 -18.38 -32.21 8.31
N ALA A 534 -18.04 -32.80 7.16
CA ALA A 534 -17.35 -34.07 7.08
C ALA A 534 -16.01 -33.90 6.38
N VAL A 535 -15.01 -34.69 6.73
CA VAL A 535 -13.65 -34.61 6.18
C VAL A 535 -13.15 -36.02 5.90
N ALA A 536 -12.45 -36.21 4.79
CA ALA A 536 -11.71 -37.44 4.49
C ALA A 536 -10.23 -37.15 4.23
N VAL A 537 -9.36 -38.04 4.72
CA VAL A 537 -7.90 -37.96 4.67
C VAL A 537 -7.32 -39.30 4.19
N GLY A 538 -6.33 -39.24 3.30
CA GLY A 538 -5.81 -40.43 2.60
C GLY A 538 -6.71 -40.91 1.45
N ALA A 539 -7.63 -40.07 0.97
CA ALA A 539 -8.48 -40.36 -0.18
C ALA A 539 -7.68 -40.41 -1.49
N SER A 540 -8.17 -41.16 -2.49
CA SER A 540 -7.52 -41.24 -3.81
C SER A 540 -8.52 -41.63 -4.91
N GLY A 541 -8.31 -41.10 -6.12
CA GLY A 541 -9.22 -41.33 -7.25
C GLY A 541 -10.66 -40.92 -6.95
N SER A 542 -11.64 -41.63 -7.53
CA SER A 542 -13.05 -41.48 -7.16
C SER A 542 -13.30 -42.16 -5.81
N THR A 543 -13.54 -41.34 -4.78
CA THR A 543 -13.71 -41.76 -3.38
C THR A 543 -15.15 -41.45 -2.94
N SER A 544 -15.82 -42.43 -2.34
CA SER A 544 -17.17 -42.29 -1.78
C SER A 544 -17.09 -42.29 -0.24
N ILE A 545 -17.67 -41.27 0.39
CA ILE A 545 -17.65 -41.03 1.84
C ILE A 545 -19.05 -41.25 2.41
N ASN A 546 -19.16 -42.01 3.50
CA ASN A 546 -20.40 -42.10 4.27
C ASN A 546 -20.64 -40.80 5.04
N VAL A 547 -21.70 -40.06 4.71
CA VAL A 547 -22.06 -38.77 5.35
C VAL A 547 -23.47 -38.77 5.96
N SER A 548 -24.12 -39.93 6.00
CA SER A 548 -25.51 -40.16 6.42
C SER A 548 -25.91 -39.62 7.81
N SER A 549 -24.95 -39.33 8.70
CA SER A 549 -25.20 -38.71 10.00
C SER A 549 -24.74 -37.26 10.11
N VAL A 550 -24.60 -36.57 8.98
CA VAL A 550 -24.17 -35.16 8.86
C VAL A 550 -25.05 -34.43 7.86
N PHE A 551 -25.28 -35.05 6.70
CA PHE A 551 -26.10 -34.55 5.60
C PHE A 551 -27.13 -35.61 5.21
N VAL A 552 -28.34 -35.18 4.81
CA VAL A 552 -29.44 -36.07 4.43
C VAL A 552 -29.38 -36.38 2.93
N ASP A 553 -29.99 -37.49 2.51
CA ASP A 553 -30.14 -37.80 1.08
C ASP A 553 -30.89 -36.66 0.37
N GLY A 554 -30.35 -36.23 -0.78
CA GLY A 554 -30.80 -35.06 -1.53
C GLY A 554 -30.08 -33.74 -1.19
N THR A 555 -29.33 -33.65 -0.08
CA THR A 555 -28.47 -32.48 0.17
C THR A 555 -27.37 -32.39 -0.88
N THR A 556 -27.14 -31.22 -1.46
CA THR A 556 -25.94 -30.95 -2.28
C THR A 556 -24.81 -30.51 -1.37
N VAL A 557 -23.67 -31.18 -1.45
CA VAL A 557 -22.44 -30.91 -0.71
C VAL A 557 -21.30 -30.49 -1.64
N ARG A 558 -20.33 -29.73 -1.14
CA ARG A 558 -19.10 -29.35 -1.87
C ARG A 558 -17.89 -29.92 -1.16
N ASP A 559 -16.91 -30.39 -1.93
CA ASP A 559 -15.53 -30.50 -1.44
C ASP A 559 -14.87 -29.12 -1.54
N PHE A 560 -14.71 -28.43 -0.42
CA PHE A 560 -14.02 -27.14 -0.34
C PHE A 560 -12.58 -27.20 -0.88
N TYR A 561 -11.92 -28.38 -0.84
CA TYR A 561 -10.54 -28.52 -1.28
C TYR A 561 -10.36 -28.46 -2.81
N THR A 562 -11.33 -28.96 -3.58
CA THR A 562 -11.32 -28.95 -5.06
C THR A 562 -12.35 -28.01 -5.69
N GLY A 563 -13.39 -27.64 -4.95
CA GLY A 563 -14.53 -26.86 -5.42
C GLY A 563 -15.65 -27.69 -6.06
N TYR A 564 -15.45 -29.00 -6.29
CA TYR A 564 -16.46 -29.87 -6.90
C TYR A 564 -17.64 -30.17 -5.97
N THR A 565 -18.83 -30.36 -6.55
CA THR A 565 -20.06 -30.67 -5.81
C THR A 565 -20.55 -32.09 -6.06
N ALA A 566 -21.27 -32.64 -5.09
CA ALA A 566 -21.95 -33.93 -5.17
C ALA A 566 -23.32 -33.85 -4.48
N VAL A 567 -24.28 -34.69 -4.89
CA VAL A 567 -25.55 -34.86 -4.18
C VAL A 567 -25.44 -36.10 -3.30
N VAL A 568 -25.86 -35.98 -2.03
CA VAL A 568 -25.88 -37.10 -1.09
C VAL A 568 -26.95 -38.10 -1.52
N SER A 569 -26.56 -39.37 -1.68
CA SER A 569 -27.43 -40.44 -2.17
C SER A 569 -27.04 -41.78 -1.54
N GLY A 570 -28.01 -42.50 -0.96
CA GLY A 570 -27.75 -43.72 -0.21
C GLY A 570 -26.86 -43.49 1.02
N GLY A 571 -26.95 -42.30 1.62
CA GLY A 571 -26.13 -41.86 2.74
C GLY A 571 -24.70 -41.45 2.39
N LYS A 572 -24.36 -41.30 1.10
CA LYS A 572 -22.98 -41.07 0.63
C LYS A 572 -22.84 -39.87 -0.31
N ALA A 573 -21.69 -39.22 -0.22
CA ALA A 573 -21.20 -38.27 -1.21
C ALA A 573 -19.94 -38.83 -1.89
N THR A 574 -19.76 -38.58 -3.19
CA THR A 574 -18.64 -39.14 -3.97
C THR A 574 -17.91 -38.02 -4.72
N PHE A 575 -16.60 -37.94 -4.52
CA PHE A 575 -15.73 -36.91 -5.11
C PHE A 575 -14.47 -37.53 -5.71
N THR A 576 -13.88 -36.87 -6.70
CA THR A 576 -12.51 -37.17 -7.11
C THR A 576 -11.55 -36.47 -6.15
N ALA A 577 -10.76 -37.24 -5.39
CA ALA A 577 -9.85 -36.70 -4.40
C ALA A 577 -8.75 -35.82 -5.03
N GLY A 578 -8.42 -34.70 -4.38
CA GLY A 578 -7.31 -33.84 -4.78
C GLY A 578 -5.93 -34.49 -4.59
N THR A 579 -4.89 -33.88 -5.15
CA THR A 579 -3.50 -34.40 -5.16
C THR A 579 -2.93 -34.77 -3.80
N ASN A 580 -3.41 -34.14 -2.73
CA ASN A 580 -2.91 -34.33 -1.37
C ASN A 580 -3.79 -35.29 -0.55
N GLY A 581 -4.76 -35.96 -1.18
CA GLY A 581 -5.62 -36.98 -0.56
C GLY A 581 -6.56 -36.48 0.53
N VAL A 582 -6.88 -35.17 0.54
CA VAL A 582 -7.85 -34.55 1.45
C VAL A 582 -9.11 -34.16 0.69
N ILE A 583 -10.27 -34.38 1.32
CA ILE A 583 -11.60 -33.94 0.87
C ILE A 583 -12.27 -33.23 2.06
N LEU A 584 -12.76 -32.02 1.86
CA LEU A 584 -13.30 -31.12 2.90
C LEU A 584 -14.80 -30.86 2.61
N ILE A 585 -15.67 -31.72 3.13
CA ILE A 585 -17.10 -31.75 2.78
C ILE A 585 -17.91 -30.79 3.65
N GLU A 586 -18.37 -29.72 3.01
CA GLU A 586 -19.38 -28.78 3.50
C GLU A 586 -20.72 -29.02 2.78
N GLU A 587 -21.84 -28.61 3.37
CA GLU A 587 -23.09 -28.38 2.62
C GLU A 587 -22.83 -27.26 1.60
N VAL A 588 -23.31 -27.34 0.35
CA VAL A 588 -23.04 -26.29 -0.67
C VAL A 588 -23.51 -24.96 -0.08
N PRO A 589 -22.61 -24.01 0.23
CA PRO A 589 -23.01 -22.93 1.10
C PRO A 589 -23.98 -22.00 0.36
N THR A 590 -25.05 -21.58 1.03
CA THR A 590 -25.89 -20.46 0.57
C THR A 590 -25.17 -19.12 0.80
N LEU A 591 -23.89 -19.05 0.44
CA LEU A 591 -23.04 -17.89 0.59
C LEU A 591 -23.20 -16.96 -0.61
N ASN A 592 -23.52 -15.71 -0.32
CA ASN A 592 -23.39 -14.62 -1.27
C ASN A 592 -21.93 -14.50 -1.76
N ALA A 593 -21.78 -13.97 -2.97
CA ALA A 593 -20.49 -13.54 -3.49
C ALA A 593 -19.80 -12.55 -2.52
N LYS A 594 -18.47 -12.57 -2.47
CA LYS A 594 -17.63 -11.59 -1.75
C LYS A 594 -16.63 -10.98 -2.73
N VAL A 595 -16.34 -9.70 -2.55
CA VAL A 595 -15.27 -8.97 -3.26
C VAL A 595 -14.47 -8.17 -2.25
N SER A 596 -13.20 -7.91 -2.56
CA SER A 596 -12.38 -6.93 -1.83
C SER A 596 -11.22 -6.43 -2.69
N ALA A 597 -10.55 -5.36 -2.24
CA ALA A 597 -9.31 -4.84 -2.82
C ALA A 597 -8.23 -4.69 -1.75
N SER A 598 -6.96 -4.85 -2.13
CA SER A 598 -5.79 -4.52 -1.30
C SER A 598 -4.85 -3.56 -2.04
N PRO A 599 -4.46 -2.42 -1.45
CA PRO A 599 -4.97 -1.87 -0.19
C PRO A 599 -6.44 -1.42 -0.32
N ALA A 600 -7.14 -1.37 0.81
CA ALA A 600 -8.59 -1.13 0.88
C ALA A 600 -8.99 0.36 0.78
N GLY A 601 -8.50 1.07 -0.25
CA GLY A 601 -8.61 2.52 -0.36
C GLY A 601 -7.44 3.26 0.29
N GLY A 602 -7.63 4.55 0.58
CA GLY A 602 -6.70 5.39 1.33
C GLY A 602 -5.90 6.39 0.50
N SER A 603 -4.94 7.06 1.14
CA SER A 603 -4.15 8.14 0.53
C SER A 603 -2.87 7.62 -0.14
N PHE A 604 -2.35 8.36 -1.12
CA PHE A 604 -1.04 8.11 -1.75
C PHE A 604 -0.42 9.40 -2.33
N SER A 605 0.90 9.57 -2.28
CA SER A 605 1.62 10.73 -2.85
C SER A 605 2.35 10.42 -4.18
N THR A 606 2.38 9.15 -4.58
CA THR A 606 3.01 8.67 -5.82
C THR A 606 2.18 8.97 -7.07
N ASP A 607 2.81 8.97 -8.25
CA ASP A 607 2.08 9.16 -9.51
C ASP A 607 1.24 7.95 -9.93
N THR A 608 1.52 6.77 -9.39
CA THR A 608 0.66 5.59 -9.51
C THR A 608 0.55 4.82 -8.21
N LYS A 609 -0.53 4.04 -8.07
CA LYS A 609 -0.74 3.09 -6.97
C LYS A 609 -1.27 1.77 -7.55
N GLU A 610 -0.61 0.66 -7.23
CA GLU A 610 -1.10 -0.68 -7.57
C GLU A 610 -2.10 -1.17 -6.50
N ILE A 611 -3.11 -1.90 -6.95
CA ILE A 611 -4.20 -2.45 -6.14
C ILE A 611 -4.54 -3.86 -6.65
N THR A 612 -4.57 -4.86 -5.78
CA THR A 612 -4.97 -6.25 -6.09
C THR A 612 -6.47 -6.45 -5.83
N LEU A 613 -7.19 -7.06 -6.77
CA LEU A 613 -8.62 -7.37 -6.64
C LEU A 613 -8.88 -8.83 -6.27
N TYR A 614 -9.83 -9.06 -5.37
CA TYR A 614 -10.21 -10.37 -4.87
C TYR A 614 -11.71 -10.62 -5.09
N VAL A 615 -12.05 -11.86 -5.43
CA VAL A 615 -13.44 -12.33 -5.56
C VAL A 615 -13.53 -13.75 -5.03
N ARG A 616 -14.49 -13.99 -4.15
CA ARG A 616 -14.75 -15.29 -3.50
C ARG A 616 -16.24 -15.62 -3.62
N ASN A 617 -16.58 -16.92 -3.67
CA ASN A 617 -17.95 -17.44 -3.85
C ASN A 617 -18.64 -17.01 -5.17
N ALA A 618 -17.87 -16.51 -6.14
CA ALA A 618 -18.27 -16.26 -7.52
C ALA A 618 -17.06 -16.54 -8.44
N GLU A 619 -17.31 -16.90 -9.70
CA GLU A 619 -16.28 -17.28 -10.66
C GLU A 619 -15.44 -16.07 -11.15
N THR A 620 -16.09 -14.91 -11.30
CA THR A 620 -15.46 -13.63 -11.65
C THR A 620 -16.14 -12.49 -10.89
N GLY A 621 -15.41 -11.39 -10.71
CA GLY A 621 -15.97 -10.10 -10.29
C GLY A 621 -16.00 -9.10 -11.44
N LYS A 622 -16.51 -7.90 -11.19
CA LYS A 622 -16.43 -6.73 -12.08
C LYS A 622 -16.00 -5.48 -11.30
N TYR A 623 -15.30 -4.53 -11.93
CA TYR A 623 -14.90 -3.27 -11.31
C TYR A 623 -15.10 -2.04 -12.21
N THR A 624 -15.20 -0.87 -11.57
CA THR A 624 -15.15 0.48 -12.18
C THR A 624 -14.19 1.36 -11.38
N LEU A 625 -13.69 2.46 -11.98
CA LEU A 625 -12.74 3.40 -11.34
C LEU A 625 -13.31 4.82 -11.15
N ASP A 626 -14.61 4.98 -11.41
CA ASP A 626 -15.40 6.21 -11.33
C ASP A 626 -16.57 6.11 -10.34
N GLY A 627 -16.68 5.01 -9.59
CA GLY A 627 -17.77 4.73 -8.65
C GLY A 627 -19.11 4.30 -9.29
N THR A 628 -19.21 4.26 -10.62
CA THR A 628 -20.42 3.79 -11.32
C THR A 628 -20.66 2.30 -11.07
N ASP A 629 -21.89 1.83 -11.26
CA ASP A 629 -22.23 0.43 -10.94
C ASP A 629 -21.49 -0.57 -11.85
N PRO A 630 -20.61 -1.44 -11.30
CA PRO A 630 -19.89 -2.38 -12.14
C PRO A 630 -20.78 -3.49 -12.71
N GLN A 631 -21.99 -3.71 -12.19
CA GLN A 631 -22.88 -4.74 -12.71
C GLN A 631 -23.20 -4.52 -14.20
N THR A 632 -23.48 -3.27 -14.59
CA THR A 632 -23.81 -2.87 -15.97
C THR A 632 -22.56 -2.65 -16.81
N ASN A 633 -21.65 -1.77 -16.36
CA ASN A 633 -20.54 -1.25 -17.20
C ASN A 633 -19.14 -1.68 -16.74
N GLY A 634 -19.03 -2.50 -15.70
CA GLY A 634 -17.74 -2.86 -15.09
C GLY A 634 -16.91 -3.86 -15.90
N ILE A 635 -15.58 -3.69 -15.81
CA ILE A 635 -14.56 -4.56 -16.39
C ILE A 635 -14.47 -5.83 -15.54
N SER A 636 -14.53 -7.01 -16.14
CA SER A 636 -14.41 -8.28 -15.41
C SER A 636 -13.01 -8.49 -14.82
N PHE A 637 -12.93 -9.16 -13.67
CA PHE A 637 -11.66 -9.54 -13.03
C PHE A 637 -11.72 -10.93 -12.40
N THR A 638 -10.55 -11.58 -12.26
CA THR A 638 -10.35 -12.83 -11.52
C THR A 638 -9.65 -12.59 -10.19
N ASN A 639 -9.79 -13.52 -9.24
CA ASN A 639 -9.21 -13.37 -7.89
C ASN A 639 -7.68 -13.30 -7.93
N GLY A 640 -7.10 -12.22 -7.40
CA GLY A 640 -5.67 -11.93 -7.42
C GLY A 640 -5.20 -11.02 -8.56
N GLN A 641 -6.13 -10.38 -9.29
CA GLN A 641 -5.79 -9.50 -10.42
C GLN A 641 -5.38 -8.09 -9.96
N SER A 642 -4.15 -7.67 -10.25
CA SER A 642 -3.70 -6.29 -10.07
C SER A 642 -4.33 -5.30 -11.06
N LEU A 643 -4.49 -4.05 -10.61
CA LEU A 643 -4.75 -2.86 -11.42
C LEU A 643 -3.92 -1.67 -10.93
N THR A 644 -3.83 -0.61 -11.73
CA THR A 644 -3.07 0.60 -11.39
C THR A 644 -3.94 1.85 -11.52
N ILE A 645 -3.92 2.71 -10.51
CA ILE A 645 -4.54 4.04 -10.51
C ILE A 645 -3.46 5.14 -10.36
N GLY A 646 -3.87 6.41 -10.19
CA GLY A 646 -2.98 7.55 -9.92
C GLY A 646 -2.57 8.35 -11.15
N SER A 647 -2.39 7.67 -12.30
CA SER A 647 -1.97 8.33 -13.53
C SER A 647 -2.96 9.43 -13.95
N GLY A 648 -2.44 10.65 -14.10
CA GLY A 648 -3.23 11.84 -14.43
C GLY A 648 -4.02 12.47 -13.27
N MET A 649 -3.82 12.04 -12.02
CA MET A 649 -4.41 12.67 -10.84
C MET A 649 -3.52 13.80 -10.30
N GLY A 650 -4.14 14.94 -9.99
CA GLY A 650 -3.56 16.02 -9.19
C GLY A 650 -3.70 15.79 -7.68
N ILE A 651 -3.11 16.67 -6.88
CA ILE A 651 -3.25 16.63 -5.41
C ILE A 651 -4.69 17.01 -5.02
N GLY A 652 -5.29 16.21 -4.15
CA GLY A 652 -6.71 16.28 -3.76
C GLY A 652 -7.65 15.43 -4.63
N ASP A 653 -7.23 15.02 -5.83
CA ASP A 653 -8.07 14.16 -6.68
C ASP A 653 -8.33 12.80 -6.03
N SER A 654 -9.51 12.25 -6.29
CA SER A 654 -9.91 10.94 -5.78
C SER A 654 -10.46 10.02 -6.88
N LYS A 655 -10.17 8.71 -6.78
CA LYS A 655 -10.76 7.65 -7.61
C LYS A 655 -11.60 6.71 -6.75
N ALA A 656 -12.81 6.43 -7.21
CA ALA A 656 -13.72 5.49 -6.58
C ALA A 656 -13.62 4.14 -7.29
N LEU A 657 -12.82 3.23 -6.73
CA LEU A 657 -12.78 1.83 -7.14
C LEU A 657 -14.04 1.16 -6.59
N ARG A 658 -15.00 0.82 -7.45
CA ARG A 658 -16.18 0.05 -7.05
C ARG A 658 -16.09 -1.36 -7.62
N LEU A 659 -16.33 -2.34 -6.76
CA LEU A 659 -16.35 -3.76 -7.09
C LEU A 659 -17.78 -4.30 -7.07
N TYR A 660 -18.01 -5.35 -7.84
CA TYR A 660 -19.22 -6.15 -7.87
C TYR A 660 -18.86 -7.63 -8.03
N ALA A 661 -19.57 -8.52 -7.37
CA ALA A 661 -19.69 -9.91 -7.82
C ALA A 661 -21.08 -10.44 -7.51
N GLY A 662 -21.51 -11.48 -8.22
CA GLY A 662 -22.79 -12.11 -8.00
C GLY A 662 -22.75 -13.59 -8.34
N ASN A 663 -23.60 -14.35 -7.67
CA ASN A 663 -23.87 -15.74 -7.96
C ASN A 663 -25.40 -15.97 -7.96
N ASN A 664 -25.82 -17.22 -8.13
CA ASN A 664 -27.23 -17.64 -8.17
C ASN A 664 -27.96 -17.60 -6.80
N LEU A 665 -27.38 -16.97 -5.77
CA LEU A 665 -27.97 -16.76 -4.45
C LEU A 665 -28.09 -15.26 -4.11
N GLY A 666 -27.13 -14.45 -4.55
CA GLY A 666 -27.15 -13.00 -4.35
C GLY A 666 -25.91 -12.31 -4.93
N SER A 667 -25.84 -10.99 -4.75
CA SER A 667 -24.72 -10.16 -5.20
C SER A 667 -24.20 -9.26 -4.09
N VAL A 668 -22.95 -8.81 -4.26
CA VAL A 668 -22.24 -7.88 -3.41
C VAL A 668 -21.72 -6.73 -4.26
N SER A 669 -21.69 -5.53 -3.69
CA SER A 669 -20.86 -4.43 -4.19
C SER A 669 -20.15 -3.79 -3.01
N GLN A 670 -18.89 -3.40 -3.21
CA GLN A 670 -18.09 -2.63 -2.26
C GLN A 670 -17.44 -1.47 -3.01
N GLN A 671 -17.16 -0.36 -2.33
CA GLN A 671 -16.50 0.79 -2.93
C GLN A 671 -15.37 1.28 -2.02
N TYR A 672 -14.22 1.49 -2.63
CA TYR A 672 -13.03 2.07 -2.03
C TYR A 672 -12.77 3.43 -2.67
N VAL A 673 -12.26 4.38 -1.88
CA VAL A 673 -11.83 5.69 -2.37
C VAL A 673 -10.33 5.79 -2.17
N PHE A 674 -9.63 6.17 -3.23
CA PHE A 674 -8.20 6.44 -3.22
C PHE A 674 -7.95 7.90 -3.54
N THR A 675 -7.28 8.63 -2.66
CA THR A 675 -7.05 10.07 -2.78
C THR A 675 -5.57 10.34 -2.97
N LYS A 676 -5.20 11.12 -4.00
CA LYS A 676 -3.81 11.56 -4.14
C LYS A 676 -3.59 12.74 -3.20
N THR A 677 -2.68 12.60 -2.24
CA THR A 677 -2.35 13.66 -1.26
C THR A 677 -1.12 14.44 -1.69
N ASP A 678 -0.89 15.57 -1.04
CA ASP A 678 0.37 16.33 -1.19
C ASP A 678 1.56 15.51 -0.66
N ARG A 679 2.77 15.88 -1.06
CA ARG A 679 4.01 15.33 -0.48
C ARG A 679 4.31 16.06 0.82
N SER A 680 4.87 15.37 1.80
CA SER A 680 5.53 16.05 2.94
C SER A 680 6.77 16.79 2.41
N LEU A 681 6.92 18.07 2.74
CA LEU A 681 7.98 18.94 2.22
C LEU A 681 8.81 19.51 3.37
N LEU A 682 10.10 19.18 3.40
CA LEU A 682 11.04 19.69 4.39
C LEU A 682 12.01 20.68 3.74
N THR A 683 11.75 21.97 3.92
CA THR A 683 12.59 23.06 3.37
C THR A 683 13.64 23.51 4.37
N VAL A 684 14.88 23.69 3.89
CA VAL A 684 15.99 24.22 4.67
C VAL A 684 16.61 25.44 4.00
N HIS A 685 16.86 26.49 4.79
CA HIS A 685 17.47 27.74 4.37
C HIS A 685 18.87 27.89 4.97
N PHE A 686 19.84 28.27 4.15
CA PHE A 686 21.25 28.39 4.51
C PHE A 686 21.80 29.77 4.14
N LYS A 687 22.40 30.44 5.12
CA LYS A 687 23.17 31.67 4.88
C LYS A 687 24.54 31.30 4.33
N LYS A 688 24.74 31.49 3.03
CA LYS A 688 26.00 31.14 2.37
C LYS A 688 27.14 32.05 2.87
N PRO A 689 28.21 31.53 3.51
CA PRO A 689 29.37 32.33 3.90
C PRO A 689 29.99 33.04 2.70
N SER A 690 30.60 34.21 2.91
CA SER A 690 31.21 35.00 1.85
C SER A 690 32.35 34.28 1.11
N THR A 691 33.01 33.32 1.78
CA THR A 691 34.10 32.49 1.27
C THR A 691 33.65 31.26 0.46
N TRP A 692 32.36 30.91 0.49
CA TRP A 692 31.84 29.71 -0.18
C TRP A 692 31.42 29.95 -1.63
N GLY A 693 31.58 28.93 -2.47
CA GLY A 693 30.91 28.80 -3.77
C GLY A 693 29.42 28.46 -3.62
N THR A 694 28.76 28.09 -4.72
CA THR A 694 27.32 27.72 -4.69
C THR A 694 27.09 26.56 -3.71
N PRO A 695 26.25 26.72 -2.68
CA PRO A 695 26.01 25.68 -1.70
C PRO A 695 25.17 24.54 -2.28
N GLN A 696 25.40 23.35 -1.76
CA GLN A 696 24.69 22.11 -2.05
C GLN A 696 24.20 21.51 -0.73
N LEU A 697 23.09 20.77 -0.78
CA LEU A 697 22.57 20.02 0.36
C LEU A 697 22.88 18.53 0.20
N TYR A 698 23.58 17.95 1.16
CA TYR A 698 23.59 16.50 1.39
C TYR A 698 22.60 16.19 2.52
N TYR A 699 21.77 15.16 2.37
CA TYR A 699 20.77 14.80 3.37
C TYR A 699 20.62 13.27 3.49
N TYR A 700 20.34 12.81 4.71
CA TYR A 700 20.27 11.41 5.09
C TYR A 700 19.43 11.26 6.38
N GLU A 701 19.19 10.02 6.84
CA GLU A 701 18.34 9.73 8.02
C GLU A 701 17.01 10.49 7.99
N THR A 702 16.25 10.21 6.93
CA THR A 702 14.97 10.85 6.60
C THR A 702 13.80 10.11 7.25
N THR A 703 12.77 10.85 7.66
CA THR A 703 11.51 10.31 8.20
C THR A 703 10.34 11.05 7.54
N PRO A 704 9.45 10.38 6.79
CA PRO A 704 9.58 9.03 6.24
C PRO A 704 10.90 8.81 5.46
N VAL A 705 11.33 7.56 5.33
CA VAL A 705 12.60 7.22 4.68
C VAL A 705 12.49 7.41 3.16
N VAL A 706 13.30 8.31 2.62
CA VAL A 706 13.46 8.53 1.17
C VAL A 706 14.93 8.40 0.75
N THR A 707 15.17 7.97 -0.48
CA THR A 707 16.51 7.79 -1.05
C THR A 707 17.26 9.12 -1.18
N GLY A 708 18.15 9.40 -0.22
CA GLY A 708 19.00 10.59 -0.23
C GLY A 708 20.09 10.59 -1.34
N PRO A 709 20.67 11.76 -1.65
CA PRO A 709 21.78 11.89 -2.59
C PRO A 709 23.06 11.23 -2.06
N THR A 710 23.95 10.81 -2.94
CA THR A 710 25.35 10.54 -2.55
C THR A 710 26.09 11.85 -2.27
N TRP A 711 27.19 11.81 -1.52
CA TRP A 711 28.04 12.99 -1.26
C TRP A 711 28.53 13.69 -2.54
N ALA A 712 28.76 12.92 -3.61
CA ALA A 712 29.17 13.43 -4.92
C ALA A 712 28.00 13.98 -5.76
N SER A 713 26.76 13.53 -5.49
CA SER A 713 25.54 13.92 -6.20
C SER A 713 24.64 14.86 -5.37
N ALA A 714 25.20 15.54 -4.37
CA ALA A 714 24.47 16.50 -3.54
C ALA A 714 23.87 17.63 -4.40
N PRO A 715 22.54 17.82 -4.44
CA PRO A 715 21.91 18.86 -5.25
C PRO A 715 22.31 20.28 -4.83
N ALA A 716 22.42 21.18 -5.79
CA ALA A 716 22.68 22.60 -5.53
C ALA A 716 21.44 23.28 -4.94
N MET A 717 21.64 24.17 -3.97
CA MET A 717 20.60 24.98 -3.37
C MET A 717 20.27 26.19 -4.25
N VAL A 718 19.02 26.65 -4.21
CA VAL A 718 18.50 27.77 -5.02
C VAL A 718 18.69 29.09 -4.27
N SER A 719 19.29 30.09 -4.91
CA SER A 719 19.49 31.43 -4.34
C SER A 719 18.16 32.17 -4.14
N GLU A 720 17.96 32.77 -2.98
CA GLU A 720 16.75 33.53 -2.63
C GLU A 720 16.97 35.05 -2.62
N GLY A 721 18.22 35.49 -2.47
CA GLY A 721 18.58 36.90 -2.31
C GLY A 721 19.41 37.11 -1.04
N ASP A 722 20.12 38.23 -0.94
CA ASP A 722 20.89 38.67 0.23
C ASP A 722 21.83 37.62 0.88
N GLY A 723 22.28 36.63 0.10
CA GLY A 723 23.13 35.53 0.54
C GLY A 723 22.40 34.31 1.14
N TRP A 724 21.07 34.29 1.15
CA TRP A 724 20.26 33.11 1.49
C TRP A 724 20.08 32.16 0.29
N TYR A 725 20.09 30.87 0.57
CA TYR A 725 19.82 29.79 -0.37
C TYR A 725 18.91 28.75 0.28
N LYS A 726 17.99 28.14 -0.47
CA LYS A 726 17.14 27.04 0.02
C LYS A 726 17.23 25.76 -0.78
N TYR A 727 16.84 24.66 -0.14
CA TYR A 727 16.51 23.40 -0.80
C TYR A 727 15.35 22.73 -0.06
N THR A 728 14.52 21.97 -0.79
CA THR A 728 13.36 21.25 -0.24
C THR A 728 13.52 19.76 -0.50
N ILE A 729 13.36 18.96 0.54
CA ILE A 729 13.32 17.49 0.46
C ILE A 729 11.84 17.07 0.36
N GLU A 730 11.52 16.20 -0.60
CA GLU A 730 10.16 15.71 -0.86
C GLU A 730 9.89 14.35 -0.18
N ASP A 731 8.63 14.12 0.20
CA ASP A 731 8.11 12.98 0.97
C ASP A 731 8.81 12.79 2.36
N VAL A 732 9.24 13.90 2.98
CA VAL A 732 9.98 13.93 4.26
C VAL A 732 9.43 14.96 5.25
N GLU A 733 9.43 14.61 6.54
CA GLU A 733 9.07 15.43 7.71
C GLU A 733 10.29 15.80 8.57
N SER A 734 11.27 14.90 8.72
CA SER A 734 12.57 15.19 9.34
C SER A 734 13.77 14.57 8.61
N ALA A 735 14.94 15.20 8.70
CA ALA A 735 16.19 14.75 8.09
C ALA A 735 17.43 15.21 8.90
N HIS A 736 18.57 14.55 8.69
CA HIS A 736 19.90 15.13 8.94
C HIS A 736 20.42 15.80 7.67
N VAL A 737 20.93 17.03 7.77
CA VAL A 737 21.46 17.80 6.64
C VAL A 737 22.91 18.28 6.84
N ILE A 738 23.69 18.28 5.75
CA ILE A 738 25.03 18.85 5.67
C ILE A 738 25.07 19.81 4.48
N PHE A 739 25.38 21.07 4.74
CA PHE A 739 25.67 22.07 3.71
C PHE A 739 27.11 21.90 3.23
N LYS A 740 27.34 21.97 1.92
CA LYS A 740 28.69 21.86 1.34
C LYS A 740 28.85 22.71 0.07
N ASP A 741 30.08 22.98 -0.33
CA ASP A 741 30.40 23.39 -1.71
C ASP A 741 31.49 22.45 -2.29
N ALA A 742 32.35 22.93 -3.19
CA ALA A 742 33.45 22.15 -3.76
C ALA A 742 34.66 21.93 -2.82
N SER A 743 34.77 22.73 -1.74
CA SER A 743 35.94 22.79 -0.85
C SER A 743 35.61 22.85 0.65
N ASN A 744 34.36 23.19 0.99
CA ASN A 744 33.90 23.48 2.35
C ASN A 744 32.68 22.62 2.71
N GLN A 745 32.44 22.42 4.02
CA GLN A 745 31.23 21.82 4.56
C GLN A 745 30.90 22.36 5.96
N ILE A 746 29.60 22.41 6.30
CA ILE A 746 29.04 22.68 7.63
C ILE A 746 27.90 21.66 7.85
N PRO A 747 27.92 20.85 8.92
CA PRO A 747 28.98 20.70 9.93
C PRO A 747 30.35 20.28 9.35
N ALA A 748 31.38 20.32 10.21
CA ALA A 748 32.73 19.92 9.80
C ALA A 748 32.80 18.41 9.48
N ALA A 749 33.83 17.99 8.73
CA ALA A 749 34.03 16.59 8.41
C ALA A 749 34.05 15.72 9.68
N GLN A 750 33.38 14.56 9.64
CA GLN A 750 33.21 13.63 10.77
C GLN A 750 32.40 14.22 11.96
N GLN A 751 31.61 15.27 11.74
CA GLN A 751 30.48 15.61 12.59
C GLN A 751 29.19 15.06 11.98
N ALA A 752 28.22 14.71 12.83
CA ALA A 752 26.87 14.41 12.38
C ALA A 752 26.26 15.65 11.68
N GLY A 753 25.33 15.41 10.75
CA GLY A 753 24.54 16.45 10.12
C GLY A 753 23.66 17.20 11.14
N LEU A 754 23.14 18.34 10.70
CA LEU A 754 22.21 19.13 11.48
C LEU A 754 20.83 18.49 11.39
N VAL A 755 20.24 18.11 12.53
CA VAL A 755 18.85 17.66 12.58
C VAL A 755 17.93 18.82 12.20
N ILE A 756 17.00 18.54 11.30
CA ILE A 756 15.90 19.43 10.92
C ILE A 756 14.61 18.62 10.85
N SER A 757 13.56 19.08 11.54
CA SER A 757 12.24 18.40 11.67
C SER A 757 11.04 19.33 11.46
N ALA A 758 11.32 20.51 10.91
CA ALA A 758 10.38 21.54 10.45
C ALA A 758 11.19 22.51 9.56
N GLU A 759 10.53 23.44 8.86
CA GLU A 759 11.24 24.47 8.08
C GLU A 759 12.20 25.30 8.96
N GLY A 760 13.46 25.42 8.53
CA GLY A 760 14.55 25.91 9.39
C GLY A 760 15.60 26.76 8.68
N TRP A 761 16.13 27.76 9.40
CA TRP A 761 17.12 28.74 8.92
C TRP A 761 18.45 28.60 9.66
N TYR A 762 19.53 28.43 8.90
CA TYR A 762 20.88 28.25 9.43
C TYR A 762 21.81 29.39 9.00
N ASP A 763 22.37 30.12 9.98
CA ASP A 763 23.42 31.13 9.81
C ASP A 763 24.46 30.96 10.92
N ASN A 764 25.51 30.17 10.64
CA ASN A 764 26.54 29.77 11.61
C ASN A 764 25.98 29.15 12.92
N GLY A 765 24.81 28.51 12.81
CA GLY A 765 23.98 27.99 13.88
C GLY A 765 22.52 27.99 13.43
N TRP A 766 21.66 27.19 14.07
CA TRP A 766 20.21 27.35 13.91
C TRP A 766 19.81 28.70 14.52
N VAL A 767 19.46 29.67 13.70
CA VAL A 767 18.88 30.91 14.22
C VAL A 767 17.47 30.61 14.69
N ALA A 768 17.08 31.16 15.84
CA ALA A 768 15.73 30.98 16.35
C ALA A 768 14.75 31.48 15.28
N LYS A 769 13.80 30.62 14.91
CA LYS A 769 12.61 30.95 14.14
C LYS A 769 12.08 32.30 14.61
N ASP A 770 11.76 33.22 13.69
CA ASP A 770 11.19 34.50 14.09
C ASP A 770 9.92 34.24 14.92
N THR A 771 9.71 35.04 15.96
CA THR A 771 8.55 34.97 16.86
C THR A 771 7.83 36.30 16.95
N THR A 772 8.34 37.31 16.27
CA THR A 772 7.66 38.59 16.10
C THR A 772 6.51 38.40 15.14
N LYS A 773 5.38 39.05 15.40
CA LYS A 773 4.25 39.04 14.47
C LYS A 773 4.38 40.21 13.49
N PRO A 774 4.11 40.00 12.19
CA PRO A 774 3.82 41.10 11.28
C PRO A 774 2.74 42.03 11.83
N THR A 775 2.82 43.32 11.46
CA THR A 775 1.79 44.29 11.82
C THR A 775 0.43 43.93 11.20
N ALA A 776 -0.66 44.20 11.91
CA ALA A 776 -2.01 43.89 11.42
C ALA A 776 -2.33 44.67 10.12
N PRO A 777 -2.89 44.01 9.07
CA PRO A 777 -3.29 44.70 7.84
C PRO A 777 -4.27 45.85 8.11
N THR A 778 -3.97 47.04 7.58
CA THR A 778 -4.78 48.24 7.77
C THR A 778 -5.49 48.66 6.47
N ASN A 779 -6.51 49.52 6.56
CA ASN A 779 -7.26 50.04 5.41
C ASN A 779 -7.90 48.94 4.52
N LEU A 780 -8.39 47.86 5.12
CA LEU A 780 -9.14 46.82 4.41
C LEU A 780 -10.42 47.43 3.77
N THR A 781 -10.53 47.31 2.45
CA THR A 781 -11.58 47.92 1.63
C THR A 781 -12.02 46.96 0.53
N ALA A 782 -13.31 47.00 0.16
CA ALA A 782 -13.81 46.34 -1.04
C ALA A 782 -13.65 47.30 -2.22
N SER A 783 -12.62 47.08 -3.05
CA SER A 783 -12.29 47.94 -4.20
C SER A 783 -13.09 47.61 -5.46
N ALA A 784 -13.66 46.42 -5.56
CA ALA A 784 -14.64 46.05 -6.57
C ALA A 784 -15.61 44.97 -6.06
N LYS A 785 -16.78 44.88 -6.68
CA LYS A 785 -17.84 43.91 -6.36
C LYS A 785 -18.53 43.43 -7.64
N THR A 786 -19.12 42.24 -7.60
CA THR A 786 -20.07 41.72 -8.59
C THR A 786 -21.19 40.95 -7.88
N GLU A 787 -22.10 40.34 -8.62
CA GLU A 787 -23.10 39.40 -8.09
C GLU A 787 -22.51 38.17 -7.37
N ASN A 788 -21.24 37.86 -7.63
CA ASN A 788 -20.60 36.59 -7.22
C ASN A 788 -19.14 36.72 -6.77
N SER A 789 -18.64 37.95 -6.58
CA SER A 789 -17.27 38.21 -6.14
C SER A 789 -17.08 39.55 -5.43
N VAL A 790 -16.09 39.61 -4.54
CA VAL A 790 -15.62 40.83 -3.88
C VAL A 790 -14.10 40.90 -4.00
N THR A 791 -13.60 41.99 -4.56
CA THR A 791 -12.16 42.30 -4.56
C THR A 791 -11.83 43.12 -3.33
N LEU A 792 -10.99 42.57 -2.47
CA LEU A 792 -10.47 43.17 -1.25
C LEU A 792 -9.09 43.77 -1.52
N THR A 793 -8.82 44.92 -0.90
CA THR A 793 -7.52 45.61 -0.92
C THR A 793 -7.20 46.17 0.46
N TRP A 794 -5.92 46.16 0.85
CA TRP A 794 -5.45 46.69 2.13
C TRP A 794 -4.08 47.37 1.97
N SER A 795 -3.59 48.01 3.03
CA SER A 795 -2.21 48.50 3.13
C SER A 795 -1.28 47.36 3.54
N VAL A 796 -0.10 47.29 2.92
CA VAL A 796 0.90 46.27 3.23
C VAL A 796 1.30 46.28 4.70
N SER A 797 1.42 45.08 5.27
CA SER A 797 1.99 44.88 6.60
C SER A 797 3.51 45.00 6.58
N THR A 798 4.08 45.23 7.75
CA THR A 798 5.52 45.36 8.00
C THR A 798 5.95 44.38 9.09
N ASP A 799 7.20 43.96 9.02
CA ASP A 799 7.80 42.97 9.90
C ASP A 799 9.33 43.22 9.99
N ASN A 800 10.01 42.65 10.99
CA ASN A 800 11.46 42.80 11.18
C ASN A 800 12.32 41.86 10.32
N VAL A 801 11.78 40.76 9.81
CA VAL A 801 12.42 39.91 8.78
C VAL A 801 11.69 40.04 7.45
N GLY A 802 10.35 39.94 7.43
CA GLY A 802 9.56 40.21 6.23
C GLY A 802 8.23 39.47 6.14
N VAL A 803 7.24 40.12 5.52
CA VAL A 803 5.90 39.55 5.30
C VAL A 803 5.88 38.70 4.04
N THR A 804 5.53 37.41 4.18
CA THR A 804 5.46 36.43 3.09
C THR A 804 4.07 36.36 2.45
N GLY A 805 3.02 36.70 3.18
CA GLY A 805 1.68 36.77 2.62
C GLY A 805 0.60 37.18 3.61
N TYR A 806 -0.65 36.93 3.20
CA TYR A 806 -1.85 37.26 3.93
C TYR A 806 -2.84 36.09 3.90
N GLU A 807 -3.52 35.82 5.01
CA GLU A 807 -4.69 34.94 5.09
C GLU A 807 -5.98 35.77 5.06
N ILE A 808 -6.91 35.41 4.18
CA ILE A 808 -8.19 36.10 4.03
C ILE A 808 -9.29 35.23 4.63
N TYR A 809 -10.12 35.83 5.48
CA TYR A 809 -11.25 35.21 6.15
C TYR A 809 -12.56 35.86 5.71
N ARG A 810 -13.60 35.04 5.53
CA ARG A 810 -15.00 35.42 5.27
C ARG A 810 -15.86 34.74 6.33
N ASP A 811 -16.61 35.53 7.09
CA ASP A 811 -17.47 35.09 8.20
C ASP A 811 -16.72 34.12 9.14
N ASP A 812 -15.52 34.56 9.55
CA ASP A 812 -14.52 33.86 10.37
C ASP A 812 -13.94 32.55 9.78
N VAL A 813 -14.35 32.12 8.59
CA VAL A 813 -13.76 30.99 7.85
C VAL A 813 -12.67 31.46 6.88
N LYS A 814 -11.49 30.82 6.88
CA LYS A 814 -10.42 31.14 5.92
C LYS A 814 -10.86 30.74 4.50
N VAL A 815 -10.89 31.70 3.57
CA VAL A 815 -11.27 31.48 2.16
C VAL A 815 -10.06 31.42 1.21
N GLY A 816 -8.90 31.95 1.62
CA GLY A 816 -7.69 31.84 0.82
C GLY A 816 -6.47 32.54 1.41
N THR A 817 -5.46 32.71 0.56
CA THR A 817 -4.25 33.48 0.84
C THR A 817 -3.90 34.39 -0.34
N SER A 818 -3.04 35.38 -0.10
CA SER A 818 -2.44 36.20 -1.15
C SER A 818 -1.02 36.62 -0.77
N ALA A 819 -0.11 36.68 -1.74
CA ALA A 819 1.24 37.25 -1.57
C ALA A 819 1.27 38.79 -1.72
N SER A 820 0.14 39.39 -2.16
CA SER A 820 -0.02 40.83 -2.38
C SER A 820 -1.11 41.40 -1.47
N ALA A 821 -1.13 42.73 -1.28
CA ALA A 821 -2.15 43.41 -0.48
C ALA A 821 -3.53 43.56 -1.20
N THR A 822 -3.92 42.50 -1.92
CA THR A 822 -5.16 42.38 -2.68
C THR A 822 -5.57 40.91 -2.80
N TYR A 823 -6.86 40.63 -2.79
CA TYR A 823 -7.42 39.29 -3.01
C TYR A 823 -8.83 39.40 -3.59
N LYS A 824 -9.16 38.57 -4.59
CA LYS A 824 -10.52 38.50 -5.15
C LYS A 824 -11.17 37.21 -4.67
N ASP A 825 -12.15 37.36 -3.79
CA ASP A 825 -13.04 36.27 -3.37
C ASP A 825 -14.13 36.04 -4.42
N VAL A 826 -14.48 34.78 -4.70
CA VAL A 826 -15.33 34.36 -5.83
C VAL A 826 -16.25 33.20 -5.45
N GLY A 827 -17.34 33.03 -6.20
CA GLY A 827 -18.35 32.00 -5.92
C GLY A 827 -19.34 32.41 -4.82
N LEU A 828 -19.48 33.73 -4.59
CA LEU A 828 -20.43 34.30 -3.65
C LEU A 828 -21.86 34.24 -4.18
N THR A 829 -22.83 34.37 -3.27
CA THR A 829 -24.25 34.57 -3.60
C THR A 829 -24.52 36.07 -3.80
N ALA A 830 -25.43 36.42 -4.71
CA ALA A 830 -25.85 37.80 -4.96
C ALA A 830 -26.60 38.42 -3.76
N GLU A 831 -26.63 39.74 -3.67
CA GLU A 831 -27.28 40.54 -2.61
C GLU A 831 -26.91 40.14 -1.16
N THR A 832 -25.83 39.38 -0.97
CA THR A 832 -25.49 38.74 0.30
C THR A 832 -24.36 39.49 0.98
N ALA A 833 -24.55 39.85 2.25
CA ALA A 833 -23.57 40.56 3.07
C ALA A 833 -22.58 39.60 3.71
N TYR A 834 -21.30 39.74 3.35
CA TYR A 834 -20.18 38.95 3.87
C TYR A 834 -19.26 39.80 4.75
N THR A 835 -18.68 39.19 5.79
CA THR A 835 -17.79 39.88 6.74
C THR A 835 -16.35 39.43 6.54
N TYR A 836 -15.47 40.34 6.17
CA TYR A 836 -14.08 40.04 5.83
C TYR A 836 -13.09 40.53 6.89
N THR A 837 -12.10 39.70 7.20
CA THR A 837 -10.86 40.11 7.91
C THR A 837 -9.64 39.53 7.20
N VAL A 838 -8.49 40.19 7.37
CA VAL A 838 -7.21 39.74 6.81
C VAL A 838 -6.15 39.73 7.91
N LYS A 839 -5.29 38.70 7.92
CA LYS A 839 -4.09 38.60 8.77
C LYS A 839 -2.86 38.50 7.88
N ALA A 840 -1.77 39.16 8.24
CA ALA A 840 -0.47 38.96 7.60
C ALA A 840 0.27 37.79 8.23
N TYR A 841 1.15 37.14 7.46
CA TYR A 841 2.10 36.16 7.95
C TYR A 841 3.49 36.31 7.31
N ASP A 842 4.52 35.98 8.06
CA ASP A 842 5.93 35.97 7.66
C ASP A 842 6.38 34.56 7.21
N ALA A 843 7.67 34.41 6.89
CA ALA A 843 8.25 33.12 6.50
C ALA A 843 8.28 32.11 7.66
N ALA A 844 8.29 32.59 8.92
CA ALA A 844 8.16 31.74 10.10
C ALA A 844 6.71 31.27 10.34
N GLY A 845 5.72 31.86 9.67
CA GLY A 845 4.30 31.59 9.89
C GLY A 845 3.74 32.22 11.18
N ASN A 846 4.40 33.24 11.76
CA ASN A 846 3.76 34.07 12.78
C ASN A 846 2.62 34.83 12.12
N LYS A 847 1.51 35.00 12.84
CA LYS A 847 0.30 35.62 12.30
C LYS A 847 0.02 36.92 13.03
N SER A 848 -0.17 37.98 12.27
CA SER A 848 -0.65 39.25 12.79
C SER A 848 -2.00 39.07 13.50
N ASP A 849 -2.34 40.05 14.34
CA ASP A 849 -3.74 40.22 14.72
C ASP A 849 -4.57 40.59 13.46
N ALA A 850 -5.88 40.36 13.50
CA ALA A 850 -6.74 40.60 12.37
C ALA A 850 -6.88 42.10 12.07
N SER A 851 -7.05 42.44 10.78
CA SER A 851 -7.58 43.74 10.37
C SER A 851 -8.93 44.02 11.04
N SER A 852 -9.31 45.30 11.11
CA SER A 852 -10.72 45.66 11.34
C SER A 852 -11.63 44.92 10.36
N ALA A 853 -12.78 44.44 10.83
CA ALA A 853 -13.74 43.72 10.01
C ALA A 853 -14.40 44.66 8.98
N LEU A 854 -14.45 44.23 7.72
CA LEU A 854 -15.12 44.90 6.61
C LEU A 854 -16.37 44.10 6.23
N GLN A 855 -17.55 44.70 6.36
CA GLN A 855 -18.75 44.13 5.74
C GLN A 855 -18.83 44.55 4.27
N ALA A 856 -19.03 43.59 3.36
CA ALA A 856 -19.21 43.82 1.93
C ALA A 856 -20.36 42.97 1.40
N THR A 857 -21.46 43.62 1.03
CA THR A 857 -22.54 43.01 0.24
C THR A 857 -22.12 42.86 -1.22
N THR A 858 -22.38 41.71 -1.83
CA THR A 858 -22.35 41.52 -3.29
C THR A 858 -23.44 42.35 -3.98
N GLU A 859 -23.26 42.58 -5.28
CA GLU A 859 -24.27 43.27 -6.10
C GLU A 859 -25.48 42.35 -6.37
N PRO A 860 -26.64 42.88 -6.82
CA PRO A 860 -27.73 42.06 -7.33
C PRO A 860 -27.31 41.26 -8.55
N LYS A 861 -27.91 40.07 -8.73
CA LYS A 861 -27.70 39.26 -9.93
C LYS A 861 -28.43 39.88 -11.13
N ASP A 862 -27.76 39.96 -12.28
CA ASP A 862 -28.45 40.31 -13.52
C ASP A 862 -29.28 39.11 -14.05
N THR A 863 -30.52 39.40 -14.42
CA THR A 863 -31.54 38.43 -14.82
C THR A 863 -32.32 38.86 -16.07
N VAL A 864 -31.96 40.00 -16.64
CA VAL A 864 -32.54 40.50 -17.89
C VAL A 864 -31.65 40.04 -19.04
N ALA A 865 -32.26 39.56 -20.13
CA ALA A 865 -31.51 39.15 -21.31
C ALA A 865 -31.30 40.32 -22.27
N PRO A 866 -30.13 40.42 -22.94
CA PRO A 866 -29.89 41.40 -23.99
C PRO A 866 -30.96 41.41 -25.08
N ALA A 867 -31.12 42.57 -25.73
CA ALA A 867 -31.94 42.67 -26.94
C ALA A 867 -31.41 41.76 -28.06
N ALA A 868 -32.30 41.22 -28.89
CA ALA A 868 -31.91 40.38 -30.02
C ALA A 868 -31.02 41.14 -31.03
N PRO A 869 -29.93 40.55 -31.54
CA PRO A 869 -29.12 41.16 -32.59
C PRO A 869 -29.94 41.43 -33.85
N THR A 870 -29.82 42.64 -34.40
CA THR A 870 -30.58 43.07 -35.60
C THR A 870 -29.64 43.24 -36.80
N ASN A 871 -30.23 43.28 -38.02
CA ASN A 871 -29.51 43.49 -39.27
C ASN A 871 -28.38 42.45 -39.54
N LEU A 872 -28.61 41.17 -39.24
CA LEU A 872 -27.69 40.09 -39.60
C LEU A 872 -27.56 39.98 -41.13
N GLN A 873 -26.35 40.16 -41.64
CA GLN A 873 -26.03 40.19 -43.07
C GLN A 873 -24.70 39.50 -43.37
N SER A 874 -24.50 39.07 -44.63
CA SER A 874 -23.21 38.57 -45.09
C SER A 874 -22.43 39.70 -45.76
N SER A 875 -21.33 40.14 -45.15
CA SER A 875 -20.48 41.21 -45.67
C SER A 875 -19.48 40.71 -46.72
N SER A 876 -19.13 39.42 -46.70
CA SER A 876 -18.35 38.76 -47.75
C SER A 876 -18.54 37.25 -47.73
N LYS A 877 -18.22 36.58 -48.84
CA LYS A 877 -18.21 35.11 -48.93
C LYS A 877 -17.21 34.61 -49.98
N THR A 878 -16.64 33.45 -49.71
CA THR A 878 -15.69 32.74 -50.60
C THR A 878 -16.26 31.35 -50.93
N ASN A 879 -15.44 30.46 -51.49
CA ASN A 879 -15.80 29.05 -51.67
C ASN A 879 -15.64 28.20 -50.40
N ASN A 880 -15.08 28.73 -49.31
CA ASN A 880 -14.92 28.00 -48.04
C ASN A 880 -15.19 28.84 -46.78
N SER A 881 -15.70 30.07 -46.92
CA SER A 881 -15.99 30.96 -45.80
C SER A 881 -17.13 31.95 -46.08
N VAL A 882 -17.77 32.41 -45.00
CA VAL A 882 -18.81 33.45 -45.00
C VAL A 882 -18.49 34.40 -43.84
N THR A 883 -18.32 35.69 -44.14
CA THR A 883 -18.28 36.74 -43.10
C THR A 883 -19.67 37.28 -42.87
N LEU A 884 -20.10 37.20 -41.62
CA LEU A 884 -21.34 37.72 -41.07
C LEU A 884 -21.05 39.03 -40.34
N SER A 885 -21.98 39.99 -40.40
CA SER A 885 -22.00 41.15 -39.51
C SER A 885 -23.43 41.48 -39.08
N TRP A 886 -23.57 42.16 -37.95
CA TRP A 886 -24.86 42.57 -37.37
C TRP A 886 -24.75 43.91 -36.64
N SER A 887 -25.88 44.43 -36.17
CA SER A 887 -25.95 45.60 -35.29
C SER A 887 -25.79 45.18 -33.83
N ALA A 888 -25.13 46.02 -33.02
CA ALA A 888 -24.89 45.74 -31.62
C ALA A 888 -26.21 45.66 -30.83
N SER A 889 -26.31 44.65 -29.96
CA SER A 889 -27.38 44.54 -28.98
C SER A 889 -27.18 45.52 -27.83
N THR A 890 -28.28 45.88 -27.16
CA THR A 890 -28.29 46.69 -25.94
C THR A 890 -28.80 45.88 -24.76
N ASP A 891 -28.37 46.26 -23.56
CA ASP A 891 -28.61 45.55 -22.30
C ASP A 891 -28.54 46.54 -21.12
N ASN A 892 -29.03 46.17 -19.94
CA ASN A 892 -29.01 47.02 -18.72
C ASN A 892 -27.69 47.02 -17.96
N VAL A 893 -26.86 45.97 -18.06
CA VAL A 893 -25.49 45.95 -17.49
C VAL A 893 -24.45 45.93 -18.61
N GLY A 894 -24.60 45.07 -19.62
CA GLY A 894 -23.75 45.08 -20.80
C GLY A 894 -23.63 43.76 -21.55
N VAL A 895 -23.76 43.83 -22.88
CA VAL A 895 -23.53 42.70 -23.78
C VAL A 895 -22.05 42.32 -23.78
N THR A 896 -21.75 41.08 -23.38
CA THR A 896 -20.40 40.52 -23.31
C THR A 896 -19.97 39.86 -24.62
N GLY A 897 -20.93 39.35 -25.40
CA GLY A 897 -20.64 38.80 -26.72
C GLY A 897 -21.87 38.29 -27.45
N TYR A 898 -21.61 37.55 -28.52
CA TYR A 898 -22.60 36.99 -29.40
C TYR A 898 -22.35 35.51 -29.67
N GLU A 899 -23.38 34.67 -29.66
CA GLU A 899 -23.35 33.29 -30.12
C GLU A 899 -23.75 33.23 -31.60
N ILE A 900 -22.90 32.62 -32.44
CA ILE A 900 -23.19 32.42 -33.86
C ILE A 900 -23.66 30.98 -34.06
N TYR A 901 -24.85 30.83 -34.64
CA TYR A 901 -25.44 29.55 -35.03
C TYR A 901 -25.39 29.38 -36.55
N ARG A 902 -25.03 28.18 -37.01
CA ARG A 902 -25.13 27.73 -38.41
C ARG A 902 -26.05 26.52 -38.47
N ASN A 903 -27.08 26.55 -39.32
CA ASN A 903 -28.08 25.49 -39.45
C ASN A 903 -28.66 25.07 -38.06
N ASN A 904 -28.96 26.07 -37.21
CA ASN A 904 -29.41 25.93 -35.81
C ASN A 904 -28.42 25.28 -34.81
N VAL A 905 -27.17 25.02 -35.20
CA VAL A 905 -26.10 24.54 -34.30
C VAL A 905 -25.14 25.69 -33.99
N LYS A 906 -24.81 25.92 -32.71
CA LYS A 906 -23.82 26.95 -32.32
C LYS A 906 -22.45 26.56 -32.88
N VAL A 907 -21.87 27.40 -33.74
CA VAL A 907 -20.56 27.18 -34.35
C VAL A 907 -19.44 27.97 -33.70
N ASN A 908 -19.74 29.14 -33.13
CA ASN A 908 -18.73 29.96 -32.44
C ASN A 908 -19.37 31.04 -31.53
N THR A 909 -18.52 31.85 -30.92
CA THR A 909 -18.87 33.14 -30.32
C THR A 909 -18.02 34.26 -30.91
N SER A 910 -18.49 35.50 -30.86
CA SER A 910 -17.69 36.70 -31.15
C SER A 910 -17.95 37.78 -30.09
N ALA A 911 -16.88 38.44 -29.63
CA ALA A 911 -16.98 39.62 -28.76
C ALA A 911 -17.23 40.92 -29.56
N THR A 912 -17.39 40.81 -30.89
CA THR A 912 -17.63 41.94 -31.80
C THR A 912 -18.79 41.62 -32.73
N THR A 913 -19.37 42.63 -33.40
CA THR A 913 -20.54 42.44 -34.28
C THR A 913 -20.19 41.93 -35.68
N ILE A 914 -19.10 41.15 -35.79
CA ILE A 914 -18.60 40.52 -37.00
C ILE A 914 -18.02 39.13 -36.66
N TYR A 915 -18.17 38.18 -37.58
CA TYR A 915 -17.58 36.83 -37.48
C TYR A 915 -17.37 36.22 -38.87
N THR A 916 -16.22 35.58 -39.12
CA THR A 916 -15.96 34.84 -40.36
C THR A 916 -16.00 33.34 -40.09
N ASP A 917 -17.09 32.70 -40.50
CA ASP A 917 -17.19 31.25 -40.54
C ASP A 917 -16.33 30.69 -41.68
N SER A 918 -15.58 29.61 -41.44
CA SER A 918 -14.53 29.11 -42.33
C SER A 918 -14.45 27.58 -42.31
N GLY A 919 -13.95 26.99 -43.40
CA GLY A 919 -13.99 25.53 -43.59
C GLY A 919 -15.34 25.03 -44.11
N LEU A 920 -16.15 25.91 -44.67
CA LEU A 920 -17.42 25.59 -45.33
C LEU A 920 -17.18 24.82 -46.62
N ALA A 921 -18.16 24.03 -47.04
CA ALA A 921 -18.18 23.43 -48.37
C ALA A 921 -18.51 24.49 -49.44
N ALA A 922 -17.97 24.32 -50.65
CA ALA A 922 -18.24 25.20 -51.78
C ALA A 922 -19.67 25.02 -52.32
N ALA A 923 -20.22 26.05 -52.97
CA ALA A 923 -21.55 26.08 -53.58
C ALA A 923 -22.70 25.58 -52.66
N THR A 924 -22.55 25.68 -51.34
CA THR A 924 -23.44 25.09 -50.34
C THR A 924 -24.17 26.19 -49.57
N GLU A 925 -25.48 26.04 -49.37
CA GLU A 925 -26.29 26.97 -48.56
C GLU A 925 -26.18 26.65 -47.07
N TYR A 926 -25.98 27.70 -46.29
CA TYR A 926 -25.99 27.67 -44.83
C TYR A 926 -26.97 28.72 -44.32
N THR A 927 -27.74 28.38 -43.29
CA THR A 927 -28.58 29.34 -42.56
C THR A 927 -27.86 29.79 -41.30
N TYR A 928 -28.00 31.07 -40.95
CA TYR A 928 -27.31 31.70 -39.83
C TYR A 928 -28.27 32.50 -38.97
N THR A 929 -28.11 32.39 -37.65
CA THR A 929 -28.73 33.27 -36.66
C THR A 929 -27.70 33.63 -35.59
N VAL A 930 -27.88 34.78 -34.95
CA VAL A 930 -26.99 35.27 -33.89
C VAL A 930 -27.82 35.63 -32.66
N LYS A 931 -27.32 35.28 -31.47
CA LYS A 931 -27.87 35.73 -30.17
C LYS A 931 -26.82 36.58 -29.46
N ALA A 932 -27.24 37.56 -28.68
CA ALA A 932 -26.38 38.26 -27.73
C ALA A 932 -26.40 37.55 -26.37
N TYR A 933 -25.33 37.68 -25.60
CA TYR A 933 -25.25 37.27 -24.20
C TYR A 933 -24.50 38.30 -23.35
N ASP A 934 -24.89 38.42 -22.09
CA ASP A 934 -24.29 39.31 -21.09
C ASP A 934 -23.21 38.61 -20.24
N ALA A 935 -22.77 39.24 -19.14
CA ALA A 935 -21.80 38.68 -18.21
C ALA A 935 -22.39 37.69 -17.18
N ALA A 936 -23.71 37.71 -16.96
CA ALA A 936 -24.43 36.86 -16.02
C ALA A 936 -24.93 35.54 -16.64
N GLY A 937 -24.84 35.44 -17.97
CA GLY A 937 -25.21 34.28 -18.79
C GLY A 937 -26.64 34.34 -19.35
N ASN A 938 -27.33 35.48 -19.30
CA ASN A 938 -28.64 35.59 -19.95
C ASN A 938 -28.43 35.73 -21.47
N ILE A 939 -29.28 35.06 -22.26
CA ILE A 939 -29.13 34.94 -23.72
C ILE A 939 -30.37 35.51 -24.40
N SER A 940 -30.15 36.37 -25.41
CA SER A 940 -31.23 37.01 -26.16
C SER A 940 -32.07 36.01 -26.97
N ALA A 941 -33.23 36.47 -27.43
CA ALA A 941 -33.86 35.87 -28.62
C ALA A 941 -32.89 35.95 -29.83
N ALA A 942 -33.02 35.01 -30.77
CA ALA A 942 -32.21 35.03 -31.98
C ALA A 942 -32.55 36.21 -32.89
N SER A 943 -31.56 36.65 -33.67
CA SER A 943 -31.77 37.46 -34.87
C SER A 943 -32.71 36.77 -35.86
N ASP A 944 -33.20 37.53 -36.84
CA ASP A 944 -33.74 36.96 -38.07
C ASP A 944 -32.75 35.99 -38.75
N GLU A 945 -33.27 34.99 -39.47
CA GLU A 945 -32.46 33.99 -40.18
C GLU A 945 -31.88 34.56 -41.49
N LEU A 946 -30.55 34.52 -41.62
CA LEU A 946 -29.85 34.86 -42.84
C LEU A 946 -29.44 33.58 -43.59
N LYS A 947 -29.76 33.49 -44.90
CA LYS A 947 -29.30 32.38 -45.76
C LYS A 947 -28.15 32.82 -46.66
N VAL A 948 -27.08 32.02 -46.71
CA VAL A 948 -25.88 32.32 -47.50
C VAL A 948 -25.35 31.07 -48.19
N THR A 949 -25.42 31.05 -49.52
CA THR A 949 -24.71 30.07 -50.36
C THR A 949 -23.26 30.48 -50.56
N THR A 950 -22.29 29.62 -50.24
CA THR A 950 -20.87 29.84 -50.57
C THR A 950 -20.64 29.88 -52.08
N SER A 951 -19.52 30.47 -52.51
CA SER A 951 -19.10 30.49 -53.91
C SER A 951 -18.65 29.10 -54.39
N ALA A 952 -18.58 28.88 -55.70
CA ALA A 952 -17.93 27.69 -56.26
C ALA A 952 -16.41 27.76 -56.09
N GLN A 953 -15.76 26.62 -55.87
CA GLN A 953 -14.29 26.54 -55.76
C GLN A 953 -13.64 26.65 -57.15
N PRO A 954 -12.63 27.51 -57.34
CA PRO A 954 -11.86 27.52 -58.58
C PRO A 954 -11.03 26.24 -58.70
N LEU A 955 -11.02 25.65 -59.90
CA LEU A 955 -10.24 24.45 -60.20
C LEU A 955 -8.78 24.84 -60.47
N THR A 956 -7.84 24.30 -59.69
CA THR A 956 -6.43 24.22 -60.06
C THR A 956 -6.03 22.76 -60.29
N ASN A 957 -5.13 22.57 -61.25
CA ASN A 957 -4.59 21.29 -61.64
C ASN A 957 -3.26 21.09 -60.89
N THR A 958 -3.03 19.89 -60.38
CA THR A 958 -1.78 19.52 -59.71
C THR A 958 -1.11 18.35 -60.42
N ALA A 959 0.21 18.21 -60.25
CA ALA A 959 0.96 17.04 -60.67
C ALA A 959 1.77 16.49 -59.50
N THR A 960 1.65 15.18 -59.24
CA THR A 960 2.39 14.48 -58.18
C THR A 960 3.39 13.54 -58.84
N ILE A 961 4.68 13.78 -58.61
CA ILE A 961 5.77 13.06 -59.28
C ILE A 961 6.56 12.24 -58.25
N TYR A 962 6.58 10.93 -58.42
CA TYR A 962 7.51 10.02 -57.75
C TYR A 962 8.75 9.79 -58.63
N TYR A 963 9.94 9.80 -58.05
CA TYR A 963 11.22 9.71 -58.75
C TYR A 963 12.14 8.69 -58.07
N LYS A 964 12.64 7.71 -58.83
CA LYS A 964 13.58 6.68 -58.36
C LYS A 964 14.88 6.75 -59.14
N ARG A 965 15.87 7.43 -58.57
CA ARG A 965 17.27 7.42 -58.99
C ARG A 965 18.15 7.75 -57.77
N GLY A 966 19.37 7.21 -57.72
CA GLY A 966 20.25 7.25 -56.54
C GLY A 966 20.87 8.61 -56.17
N TYR A 967 20.10 9.69 -56.18
CA TYR A 967 20.46 10.95 -55.52
C TYR A 967 19.93 10.94 -54.09
N SER A 968 20.76 11.31 -53.11
CA SER A 968 20.36 11.41 -51.69
C SER A 968 19.29 12.48 -51.43
N THR A 969 19.23 13.51 -52.29
CA THR A 969 18.13 14.48 -52.32
C THR A 969 17.97 14.97 -53.77
N PRO A 970 17.00 14.42 -54.53
CA PRO A 970 16.72 14.90 -55.87
C PRO A 970 15.91 16.22 -55.82
N TYR A 971 16.21 17.13 -56.74
CA TYR A 971 15.51 18.39 -56.92
C TYR A 971 14.70 18.35 -58.23
N PHE A 972 13.43 18.73 -58.15
CA PHE A 972 12.50 18.83 -59.27
C PHE A 972 12.43 20.28 -59.77
N HIS A 973 12.98 20.50 -60.97
CA HIS A 973 13.02 21.79 -61.64
C HIS A 973 12.03 21.74 -62.81
N TYR A 974 11.06 22.66 -62.85
CA TYR A 974 9.91 22.53 -63.76
C TYR A 974 9.34 23.87 -64.23
N ALA A 975 8.58 23.82 -65.33
CA ALA A 975 7.70 24.88 -65.82
C ALA A 975 6.32 24.29 -66.17
N PRO A 976 5.20 24.80 -65.62
CA PRO A 976 3.87 24.57 -66.19
C PRO A 976 3.84 24.93 -67.67
N THR A 977 3.07 24.24 -68.50
CA THR A 977 2.99 24.52 -69.94
C THR A 977 2.41 25.92 -70.18
N GLY A 978 3.22 26.80 -70.80
CA GLY A 978 2.91 28.23 -70.97
C GLY A 978 3.37 29.14 -69.82
N GLY A 979 3.86 28.57 -68.71
CA GLY A 979 4.45 29.28 -67.58
C GLY A 979 5.98 29.37 -67.65
N THR A 980 6.57 30.01 -66.64
CA THR A 980 8.02 30.13 -66.47
C THR A 980 8.62 28.94 -65.70
N TRP A 981 9.91 28.68 -65.91
CA TRP A 981 10.66 27.72 -65.09
C TRP A 981 10.87 28.23 -63.67
N THR A 982 10.82 27.31 -62.70
CA THR A 982 11.37 27.51 -61.35
C THR A 982 12.84 27.93 -61.42
N THR A 983 13.34 28.70 -60.46
CA THR A 983 14.79 28.95 -60.33
C THR A 983 15.54 27.63 -60.08
N ALA A 984 16.73 27.46 -60.66
CA ALA A 984 17.59 26.29 -60.38
C ALA A 984 18.12 26.33 -58.93
N PRO A 985 18.28 25.20 -58.22
CA PRO A 985 18.12 23.81 -58.68
C PRO A 985 16.67 23.30 -58.78
N GLY A 986 15.65 24.12 -58.53
CA GLY A 986 14.25 23.69 -58.43
C GLY A 986 13.84 23.42 -56.99
N LYS A 987 12.71 22.73 -56.79
CA LYS A 987 12.21 22.35 -55.46
C LYS A 987 12.79 21.00 -55.04
N ALA A 988 13.28 20.88 -53.81
CA ALA A 988 13.69 19.58 -53.26
C ALA A 988 12.49 18.61 -53.23
N MET A 989 12.72 17.35 -53.56
CA MET A 989 11.76 16.26 -53.38
C MET A 989 12.02 15.57 -52.03
N THR A 990 10.96 15.10 -51.37
CA THR A 990 11.04 14.43 -50.07
C THR A 990 11.09 12.91 -50.27
N ALA A 991 11.83 12.17 -49.46
CA ALA A 991 11.76 10.71 -49.48
C ALA A 991 10.32 10.21 -49.21
N SER A 992 9.83 9.28 -50.01
CA SER A 992 8.48 8.72 -49.86
C SER A 992 8.47 7.68 -48.73
N THR A 993 7.65 7.92 -47.71
CA THR A 993 7.40 6.95 -46.61
C THR A 993 6.49 5.81 -47.04
N GLU A 994 5.56 6.07 -47.97
CA GLU A 994 4.60 5.10 -48.52
C GLU A 994 5.23 4.19 -49.59
N TYR A 995 6.29 4.67 -50.27
CA TYR A 995 6.99 3.95 -51.34
C TYR A 995 8.51 4.07 -51.18
N PRO A 996 9.13 3.34 -50.23
CA PRO A 996 10.56 3.48 -49.94
C PRO A 996 11.47 3.32 -51.16
N GLY A 997 12.54 4.11 -51.21
CA GLY A 997 13.44 4.21 -52.37
C GLY A 997 12.96 5.16 -53.48
N TYR A 998 11.72 5.66 -53.44
CA TYR A 998 11.29 6.82 -54.24
C TYR A 998 11.42 8.13 -53.44
N SER A 999 11.65 9.24 -54.14
CA SER A 999 11.35 10.59 -53.63
C SER A 999 10.08 11.11 -54.32
N ALA A 1000 9.26 11.89 -53.61
CA ALA A 1000 7.99 12.42 -54.09
C ALA A 1000 7.95 13.96 -54.03
N ILE A 1001 7.19 14.57 -54.93
CA ILE A 1001 6.78 15.98 -54.84
C ILE A 1001 5.40 16.18 -55.49
N THR A 1002 4.55 17.01 -54.88
CA THR A 1002 3.32 17.51 -55.50
C THR A 1002 3.51 18.98 -55.84
N VAL A 1003 3.12 19.38 -57.06
CA VAL A 1003 3.19 20.76 -57.52
C VAL A 1003 1.85 21.23 -58.08
N ASP A 1004 1.43 22.42 -57.67
CA ASP A 1004 0.36 23.17 -58.35
C ASP A 1004 0.91 23.72 -59.68
N ILE A 1005 0.12 23.56 -60.74
CA ILE A 1005 0.41 24.05 -62.10
C ILE A 1005 -0.69 25.00 -62.64
N GLY A 1006 -1.53 25.53 -61.75
CA GLY A 1006 -2.61 26.46 -62.06
C GLY A 1006 -3.65 25.81 -62.96
N THR A 1007 -4.03 26.48 -64.05
CA THR A 1007 -4.94 25.91 -65.05
C THR A 1007 -4.24 25.10 -66.15
N ALA A 1008 -2.92 24.91 -66.09
CA ALA A 1008 -2.20 24.13 -67.09
C ALA A 1008 -2.51 22.64 -66.97
N ALA A 1009 -2.69 21.95 -68.10
CA ALA A 1009 -2.93 20.50 -68.10
C ALA A 1009 -1.63 19.66 -67.97
N SER A 1010 -0.47 20.31 -68.07
CA SER A 1010 0.84 19.67 -68.13
C SER A 1010 1.98 20.62 -67.74
N LEU A 1011 3.16 20.03 -67.54
CA LEU A 1011 4.41 20.71 -67.21
C LEU A 1011 5.59 20.05 -67.93
N SER A 1012 6.65 20.82 -68.20
CA SER A 1012 7.98 20.31 -68.53
C SER A 1012 8.87 20.32 -67.30
N ALA A 1013 9.74 19.32 -67.13
CA ALA A 1013 10.63 19.21 -65.98
C ALA A 1013 11.95 18.49 -66.27
N VAL A 1014 12.92 18.68 -65.38
CA VAL A 1014 14.18 17.93 -65.28
C VAL A 1014 14.54 17.75 -63.80
N PHE A 1015 15.33 16.73 -63.48
CA PHE A 1015 15.77 16.48 -62.10
C PHE A 1015 17.26 16.77 -61.95
N ASN A 1016 17.75 16.99 -60.73
CA ASN A 1016 19.18 17.14 -60.44
C ASN A 1016 19.50 16.83 -58.97
N ASN A 1017 20.78 16.80 -58.62
CA ASN A 1017 21.28 16.51 -57.28
C ASN A 1017 21.57 17.76 -56.41
N GLY A 1018 21.11 18.95 -56.81
CA GLY A 1018 21.40 20.23 -56.13
C GLY A 1018 22.81 20.79 -56.38
N SER A 1019 23.77 19.99 -56.84
CA SER A 1019 25.18 20.36 -57.04
C SER A 1019 25.64 20.30 -58.51
N GLY A 1020 24.70 20.43 -59.45
CA GLY A 1020 24.99 20.62 -60.88
C GLY A 1020 25.06 19.34 -61.72
N THR A 1021 24.79 18.15 -61.15
CA THR A 1021 24.56 16.94 -61.95
C THR A 1021 23.08 16.82 -62.28
N TRP A 1022 22.75 16.86 -63.57
CA TRP A 1022 21.37 16.89 -64.06
C TRP A 1022 20.93 15.54 -64.67
N ASP A 1023 19.70 15.17 -64.36
CA ASP A 1023 18.92 14.18 -65.08
C ASP A 1023 17.95 14.91 -66.02
N ASN A 1024 18.41 15.11 -67.27
CA ASN A 1024 17.73 15.87 -68.31
C ASN A 1024 17.61 15.07 -69.61
N ASN A 1025 17.25 13.79 -69.55
CA ASN A 1025 16.89 12.97 -70.72
C ASN A 1025 17.89 13.03 -71.91
N GLY A 1026 19.19 13.17 -71.63
CA GLY A 1026 20.22 13.36 -72.66
C GLY A 1026 20.17 14.73 -73.36
N GLY A 1027 19.86 15.80 -72.63
CA GLY A 1027 19.72 17.17 -73.15
C GLY A 1027 18.29 17.56 -73.57
N LYS A 1028 17.26 16.89 -73.06
CA LYS A 1028 15.84 17.18 -73.32
C LYS A 1028 15.04 17.22 -72.02
N ASN A 1029 13.96 18.01 -71.99
CA ASN A 1029 13.07 18.03 -70.84
C ASN A 1029 12.15 16.79 -70.83
N TYR A 1030 11.81 16.32 -69.64
CA TYR A 1030 10.67 15.42 -69.43
C TYR A 1030 9.37 16.23 -69.48
N THR A 1031 8.25 15.58 -69.78
CA THR A 1031 6.92 16.20 -69.78
C THR A 1031 5.96 15.33 -68.99
N PHE A 1032 5.29 15.93 -68.02
CA PHE A 1032 4.28 15.27 -67.19
C PHE A 1032 2.93 15.97 -67.40
N GLN A 1033 1.84 15.22 -67.36
CA GLN A 1033 0.49 15.81 -67.31
C GLN A 1033 0.12 16.11 -65.84
N GLN A 1034 -1.02 16.75 -65.62
CA GLN A 1034 -1.68 16.74 -64.32
C GLN A 1034 -1.98 15.31 -63.82
N GLY A 1035 -2.24 15.16 -62.53
CA GLY A 1035 -2.42 13.88 -61.85
C GLY A 1035 -1.11 13.27 -61.33
N THR A 1036 -1.16 12.00 -60.90
CA THR A 1036 -0.01 11.30 -60.31
C THR A 1036 0.77 10.51 -61.35
N TRP A 1037 2.10 10.62 -61.30
CA TRP A 1037 3.03 9.98 -62.23
C TRP A 1037 4.27 9.46 -61.50
N THR A 1038 4.83 8.36 -62.01
CA THR A 1038 6.03 7.72 -61.48
C THR A 1038 7.12 7.68 -62.53
N PHE A 1039 8.30 8.21 -62.18
CA PHE A 1039 9.51 8.21 -62.99
C PHE A 1039 10.53 7.22 -62.45
N GLU A 1040 10.88 6.24 -63.27
CA GLU A 1040 11.84 5.17 -62.92
C GLU A 1040 12.74 4.90 -64.12
N SER A 1041 14.07 5.03 -63.93
CA SER A 1041 15.10 4.72 -64.93
C SER A 1041 14.86 5.31 -66.33
N GLY A 1042 14.36 6.57 -66.40
CA GLY A 1042 14.08 7.27 -67.66
C GLY A 1042 12.66 7.06 -68.22
N THR A 1043 11.85 6.20 -67.60
CA THR A 1043 10.47 5.90 -68.04
C THR A 1043 9.44 6.61 -67.16
N ILE A 1044 8.42 7.20 -67.77
CA ILE A 1044 7.27 7.82 -67.09
C ILE A 1044 6.08 6.84 -67.14
N LYS A 1045 5.46 6.57 -65.98
CA LYS A 1045 4.28 5.72 -65.81
C LYS A 1045 3.17 6.54 -65.14
N ALA A 1046 1.90 6.28 -65.46
CA ALA A 1046 0.76 6.89 -64.77
C ALA A 1046 0.50 6.19 -63.43
N GLY A 1047 0.06 6.95 -62.42
CA GLY A 1047 -0.21 6.46 -61.06
C GLY A 1047 0.96 6.61 -60.10
N THR A 1048 0.69 6.26 -58.83
CA THR A 1048 1.71 6.02 -57.79
C THR A 1048 2.63 4.85 -58.17
N PRO A 1049 3.76 4.66 -57.47
CA PRO A 1049 4.47 3.40 -57.51
C PRO A 1049 3.55 2.26 -57.02
N ALA A 1050 3.87 1.01 -57.35
CA ALA A 1050 3.19 -0.11 -56.73
C ALA A 1050 3.56 -0.16 -55.24
N GLY A 1051 2.56 -0.18 -54.37
CA GLY A 1051 2.74 -0.33 -52.92
C GLY A 1051 3.08 -1.76 -52.55
N ASP A 1052 3.69 -1.97 -51.39
CA ASP A 1052 4.12 -3.32 -51.02
C ASP A 1052 2.98 -4.14 -50.42
N THR A 1053 2.53 -5.12 -51.19
CA THR A 1053 1.57 -6.15 -50.79
C THR A 1053 2.26 -7.52 -50.60
N THR A 1054 3.58 -7.53 -50.52
CA THR A 1054 4.38 -8.74 -50.37
C THR A 1054 4.58 -8.97 -48.88
N ALA A 1055 4.29 -10.18 -48.40
CA ALA A 1055 4.67 -10.53 -47.04
C ALA A 1055 6.15 -10.95 -47.01
N PRO A 1056 6.90 -10.59 -45.95
CA PRO A 1056 8.25 -11.08 -45.74
C PRO A 1056 8.39 -12.59 -45.92
N SER A 1057 9.54 -13.02 -46.43
CA SER A 1057 9.84 -14.46 -46.54
C SER A 1057 9.71 -15.14 -45.17
N VAL A 1058 9.12 -16.33 -45.12
CA VAL A 1058 9.00 -17.13 -43.90
C VAL A 1058 10.34 -17.23 -43.15
N PRO A 1059 10.40 -17.01 -41.83
CA PRO A 1059 11.62 -17.20 -41.04
C PRO A 1059 12.14 -18.64 -41.15
N ASN A 1060 13.29 -18.79 -41.81
CA ASN A 1060 13.89 -20.10 -42.08
C ASN A 1060 14.98 -20.45 -41.06
N ASN A 1061 15.30 -21.74 -40.93
CA ASN A 1061 16.30 -22.26 -39.98
C ASN A 1061 16.00 -21.86 -38.51
N VAL A 1062 14.72 -21.87 -38.10
CA VAL A 1062 14.35 -21.74 -36.68
C VAL A 1062 14.95 -22.93 -35.91
N GLN A 1063 15.88 -22.65 -35.01
CA GLN A 1063 16.68 -23.66 -34.31
C GLN A 1063 16.90 -23.26 -32.84
N SER A 1064 17.12 -24.25 -31.97
CA SER A 1064 17.56 -23.97 -30.60
C SER A 1064 19.09 -23.89 -30.57
N THR A 1065 19.63 -22.73 -30.18
CA THR A 1065 21.07 -22.51 -30.04
C THR A 1065 21.58 -22.85 -28.64
N ALA A 1066 20.71 -22.76 -27.63
CA ALA A 1066 20.96 -23.23 -26.28
C ALA A 1066 19.65 -23.71 -25.65
N LYS A 1067 19.75 -24.67 -24.72
CA LYS A 1067 18.64 -25.09 -23.87
C LYS A 1067 19.14 -25.57 -22.51
N THR A 1068 18.42 -25.23 -21.46
CA THR A 1068 18.71 -25.65 -20.08
C THR A 1068 17.59 -26.57 -19.58
N ASN A 1069 17.57 -26.83 -18.28
CA ASN A 1069 16.43 -27.40 -17.55
C ASN A 1069 15.22 -26.45 -17.45
N ASN A 1070 15.36 -25.15 -17.74
CA ASN A 1070 14.32 -24.14 -17.56
C ASN A 1070 14.18 -23.08 -18.69
N SER A 1071 14.97 -23.16 -19.76
CA SER A 1071 14.95 -22.19 -20.87
C SER A 1071 15.33 -22.81 -22.21
N VAL A 1072 14.90 -22.14 -23.29
CA VAL A 1072 15.25 -22.44 -24.69
C VAL A 1072 15.58 -21.12 -25.38
N THR A 1073 16.84 -20.99 -25.82
CA THR A 1073 17.25 -19.93 -26.74
C THR A 1073 17.05 -20.41 -28.17
N LEU A 1074 16.33 -19.59 -28.93
CA LEU A 1074 16.06 -19.73 -30.36
C LEU A 1074 16.94 -18.78 -31.16
N SER A 1075 17.33 -19.21 -32.37
CA SER A 1075 17.72 -18.31 -33.45
C SER A 1075 17.07 -18.72 -34.76
N TRP A 1076 17.05 -17.81 -35.72
CA TRP A 1076 16.60 -18.06 -37.09
C TRP A 1076 17.43 -17.26 -38.09
N SER A 1077 17.30 -17.59 -39.37
CA SER A 1077 17.83 -16.76 -40.46
C SER A 1077 16.96 -15.53 -40.65
N ALA A 1078 17.58 -14.39 -40.96
CA ALA A 1078 16.83 -13.17 -41.25
C ALA A 1078 15.89 -13.38 -42.44
N SER A 1079 14.63 -13.00 -42.24
CA SER A 1079 13.67 -12.92 -43.33
C SER A 1079 14.08 -11.80 -44.31
N THR A 1080 13.94 -12.06 -45.60
CA THR A 1080 14.10 -11.07 -46.65
C THR A 1080 12.74 -10.57 -47.12
N ASP A 1081 12.67 -9.29 -47.44
CA ASP A 1081 11.49 -8.61 -47.95
C ASP A 1081 11.93 -7.55 -48.97
N ASN A 1082 11.03 -7.11 -49.87
CA ASN A 1082 11.38 -6.15 -50.91
C ASN A 1082 11.26 -4.66 -50.51
N VAL A 1083 10.69 -4.35 -49.34
CA VAL A 1083 10.79 -3.02 -48.70
C VAL A 1083 11.51 -3.08 -47.36
N GLY A 1084 11.27 -4.11 -46.53
CA GLY A 1084 12.12 -4.43 -45.38
C GLY A 1084 11.38 -4.97 -44.14
N VAL A 1085 11.97 -6.01 -43.53
CA VAL A 1085 11.45 -6.63 -42.30
C VAL A 1085 11.68 -5.73 -41.09
N THR A 1086 10.61 -5.47 -40.34
CA THR A 1086 10.60 -4.60 -39.15
C THR A 1086 10.67 -5.40 -37.83
N GLY A 1087 10.22 -6.65 -37.81
CA GLY A 1087 10.38 -7.51 -36.65
C GLY A 1087 9.82 -8.92 -36.82
N TYR A 1088 9.82 -9.67 -35.71
CA TYR A 1088 9.38 -11.06 -35.64
C TYR A 1088 8.40 -11.30 -34.49
N GLU A 1089 7.43 -12.18 -34.70
CA GLU A 1089 6.55 -12.72 -33.65
C GLU A 1089 7.00 -14.13 -33.26
N ILE A 1090 7.07 -14.42 -31.95
CA ILE A 1090 7.45 -15.74 -31.42
C ILE A 1090 6.23 -16.41 -30.78
N TYR A 1091 5.94 -17.62 -31.22
CA TYR A 1091 4.86 -18.47 -30.71
C TYR A 1091 5.45 -19.69 -29.99
N ARG A 1092 4.86 -20.06 -28.84
CA ARG A 1092 5.10 -21.31 -28.11
C ARG A 1092 3.79 -22.07 -27.99
N ASN A 1093 3.76 -23.33 -28.38
CA ASN A 1093 2.55 -24.18 -28.37
C ASN A 1093 1.35 -23.49 -29.06
N ASN A 1094 1.61 -22.82 -30.20
CA ASN A 1094 0.69 -21.99 -30.98
C ASN A 1094 0.08 -20.76 -30.27
N VAL A 1095 0.57 -20.37 -29.08
CA VAL A 1095 0.25 -19.10 -28.42
C VAL A 1095 1.41 -18.12 -28.62
N LYS A 1096 1.13 -16.86 -29.02
CA LYS A 1096 2.16 -15.81 -29.12
C LYS A 1096 2.69 -15.49 -27.71
N VAL A 1097 4.00 -15.65 -27.50
CA VAL A 1097 4.65 -15.38 -26.21
C VAL A 1097 5.48 -14.09 -26.21
N ASN A 1098 6.00 -13.65 -27.37
CA ASN A 1098 6.76 -12.40 -27.46
C ASN A 1098 6.89 -11.87 -28.91
N THR A 1099 7.62 -10.77 -29.06
CA THR A 1099 8.15 -10.24 -30.33
C THR A 1099 9.64 -9.95 -30.19
N SER A 1100 10.41 -10.04 -31.28
CA SER A 1100 11.82 -9.64 -31.31
C SER A 1100 12.13 -8.78 -32.53
N ALA A 1101 12.95 -7.75 -32.36
CA ALA A 1101 13.51 -6.94 -33.46
C ALA A 1101 14.79 -7.56 -34.06
N THR A 1102 15.28 -8.66 -33.49
CA THR A 1102 16.46 -9.41 -33.95
C THR A 1102 16.09 -10.86 -34.26
N THR A 1103 17.00 -11.62 -34.85
CA THR A 1103 16.76 -13.03 -35.23
C THR A 1103 17.06 -14.02 -34.09
N THR A 1104 16.90 -13.60 -32.84
CA THR A 1104 17.08 -14.43 -31.64
C THR A 1104 16.01 -14.12 -30.59
N TYR A 1105 15.75 -15.09 -29.72
CA TYR A 1105 14.89 -14.95 -28.53
C TYR A 1105 15.24 -16.03 -27.49
N THR A 1106 15.14 -15.74 -26.19
CA THR A 1106 15.28 -16.75 -25.13
C THR A 1106 13.98 -16.85 -24.34
N ASP A 1107 13.32 -18.00 -24.46
CA ASP A 1107 12.18 -18.34 -23.63
C ASP A 1107 12.65 -18.99 -22.32
N SER A 1108 12.03 -18.64 -21.18
CA SER A 1108 12.50 -18.99 -19.82
C SER A 1108 11.34 -19.26 -18.87
N GLY A 1109 11.60 -19.99 -17.78
CA GLY A 1109 10.56 -20.47 -16.87
C GLY A 1109 9.85 -21.74 -17.36
N LEU A 1110 10.48 -22.46 -18.29
CA LEU A 1110 9.99 -23.72 -18.83
C LEU A 1110 10.16 -24.86 -17.80
N ALA A 1111 9.33 -25.90 -17.90
CA ALA A 1111 9.52 -27.13 -17.14
C ALA A 1111 10.66 -27.97 -17.73
N ALA A 1112 11.38 -28.71 -16.88
CA ALA A 1112 12.47 -29.60 -17.30
C ALA A 1112 11.94 -30.83 -18.06
N ALA A 1113 12.78 -31.43 -18.91
CA ALA A 1113 12.46 -32.60 -19.74
C ALA A 1113 11.13 -32.52 -20.54
N THR A 1114 10.65 -31.30 -20.83
CA THR A 1114 9.33 -31.03 -21.42
C THR A 1114 9.48 -30.53 -22.85
N GLU A 1115 8.73 -31.09 -23.80
CA GLU A 1115 8.70 -30.63 -25.19
C GLU A 1115 7.78 -29.43 -25.38
N TYR A 1116 8.28 -28.42 -26.08
CA TYR A 1116 7.55 -27.25 -26.54
C TYR A 1116 7.66 -27.14 -28.07
N THR A 1117 6.58 -26.76 -28.77
CA THR A 1117 6.66 -26.35 -30.18
C THR A 1117 6.87 -24.85 -30.28
N TYR A 1118 7.80 -24.42 -31.13
CA TYR A 1118 8.08 -23.01 -31.40
C TYR A 1118 7.90 -22.71 -32.89
N ALA A 1119 7.26 -21.58 -33.19
CA ALA A 1119 7.15 -21.06 -34.55
C ALA A 1119 7.36 -19.55 -34.57
N VAL A 1120 7.91 -19.03 -35.67
CA VAL A 1120 8.24 -17.62 -35.84
C VAL A 1120 7.58 -17.07 -37.10
N LYS A 1121 7.06 -15.84 -37.05
CA LYS A 1121 6.63 -15.05 -38.22
C LYS A 1121 7.46 -13.78 -38.32
N ALA A 1122 7.65 -13.27 -39.53
CA ALA A 1122 8.23 -11.95 -39.79
C ALA A 1122 7.13 -10.96 -40.20
N TYR A 1123 7.32 -9.67 -39.93
CA TYR A 1123 6.45 -8.59 -40.41
C TYR A 1123 7.25 -7.37 -40.89
N ASP A 1124 6.70 -6.63 -41.84
CA ASP A 1124 7.30 -5.44 -42.44
C ASP A 1124 6.74 -4.12 -41.83
N ALA A 1125 7.07 -2.98 -42.46
CA ALA A 1125 6.56 -1.66 -42.06
C ALA A 1125 5.18 -1.32 -42.65
N ALA A 1126 4.70 -2.08 -43.65
CA ALA A 1126 3.37 -1.93 -44.24
C ALA A 1126 2.29 -2.73 -43.48
N GLY A 1127 2.70 -3.65 -42.60
CA GLY A 1127 1.83 -4.55 -41.84
C GLY A 1127 1.62 -5.91 -42.48
N ASN A 1128 2.35 -6.26 -43.55
CA ASN A 1128 2.30 -7.61 -44.12
C ASN A 1128 3.03 -8.58 -43.19
N ILE A 1129 2.43 -9.76 -42.93
CA ILE A 1129 2.96 -10.78 -42.02
C ILE A 1129 3.19 -12.08 -42.79
N SER A 1130 4.37 -12.68 -42.60
CA SER A 1130 4.73 -13.96 -43.23
C SER A 1130 3.81 -15.10 -42.75
N ALA A 1131 3.77 -16.20 -43.53
CA ALA A 1131 3.39 -17.49 -42.95
C ALA A 1131 4.36 -17.86 -41.82
N ALA A 1132 3.92 -18.72 -40.90
CA ALA A 1132 4.79 -19.21 -39.83
C ALA A 1132 5.90 -20.10 -40.39
N SER A 1133 7.04 -20.11 -39.70
CA SER A 1133 8.07 -21.14 -39.87
C SER A 1133 7.49 -22.54 -39.66
N ASP A 1134 8.24 -23.57 -40.09
CA ASP A 1134 8.05 -24.92 -39.57
C ASP A 1134 8.11 -24.92 -38.03
N GLU A 1135 7.35 -25.81 -37.39
CA GLU A 1135 7.37 -25.95 -35.92
C GLU A 1135 8.67 -26.62 -35.45
N LEU A 1136 9.52 -25.85 -34.75
CA LEU A 1136 10.65 -26.41 -34.03
C LEU A 1136 10.19 -27.02 -32.71
N LYS A 1137 10.31 -28.35 -32.58
CA LYS A 1137 10.16 -29.06 -31.30
C LYS A 1137 11.45 -28.98 -30.49
N VAL A 1138 11.36 -28.46 -29.26
CA VAL A 1138 12.49 -28.44 -28.32
C VAL A 1138 12.06 -29.01 -26.96
N THR A 1139 12.59 -30.19 -26.63
CA THR A 1139 12.57 -30.70 -25.26
C THR A 1139 13.63 -29.99 -24.44
N THR A 1140 13.26 -29.34 -23.33
CA THR A 1140 14.22 -28.84 -22.33
C THR A 1140 15.10 -29.98 -21.81
N SER A 1141 16.28 -29.64 -21.30
CA SER A 1141 17.17 -30.63 -20.69
C SER A 1141 16.54 -31.25 -19.44
N ALA A 1142 16.90 -32.48 -19.11
CA ALA A 1142 16.59 -33.05 -17.81
C ALA A 1142 17.33 -32.27 -16.71
N GLN A 1143 16.80 -32.31 -15.48
CA GLN A 1143 17.56 -31.88 -14.30
C GLN A 1143 18.83 -32.76 -14.19
N PRO A 1144 20.02 -32.18 -13.93
CA PRO A 1144 21.24 -32.98 -13.75
C PRO A 1144 21.09 -33.97 -12.60
N GLN A 1145 21.25 -35.27 -12.88
CA GLN A 1145 21.30 -36.26 -11.80
C GLN A 1145 22.65 -36.16 -11.07
N THR A 1146 22.58 -35.83 -9.79
CA THR A 1146 23.72 -35.83 -8.88
C THR A 1146 24.14 -37.27 -8.58
N ASN A 1147 25.08 -37.81 -9.35
CA ASN A 1147 25.69 -39.10 -9.09
C ASN A 1147 26.53 -39.04 -7.80
N THR A 1148 25.89 -39.27 -6.65
CA THR A 1148 26.57 -39.53 -5.38
C THR A 1148 27.26 -40.89 -5.43
N ALA A 1149 28.51 -40.90 -5.90
CA ALA A 1149 29.37 -42.08 -5.82
C ALA A 1149 29.64 -42.41 -4.34
N THR A 1150 29.02 -43.46 -3.83
CA THR A 1150 29.33 -43.99 -2.50
C THR A 1150 30.68 -44.69 -2.55
N ILE A 1151 31.69 -44.08 -1.93
CA ILE A 1151 32.96 -44.73 -1.63
C ILE A 1151 32.77 -45.53 -0.33
N TYR A 1152 33.21 -46.79 -0.35
CA TYR A 1152 33.24 -47.69 0.81
C TYR A 1152 34.55 -47.52 1.60
#